data_AF-A0A8J2QIK9-F1
#
_entry.id   AF-A0A8J2QIK9-F1
#
_cell.length_a   1.000
_cell.length_b   1.000
_cell.length_c   1.000
_cell.angle_alpha   90.00
_cell.angle_beta   90.00
_cell.angle_gamma   90.00
#
_symmetry.space_group_name_H-M   'P 1'
#
loop_
_entity.id
_entity.type
_entity.pdbx_description
1 polymer ?
#
loop_
_entity_poly.entity_id
_entity_poly.type
_entity_poly.pdbx_seq_one_letter_code
_entity_poly.pdbx_strand_id
1 'polypeptide(L)'
;MATQPSDNTEFPPEIILKPLALIGLSGLDTVNNAIHKAIWDAFSNNRRPDRAAVRFKLLNNTFEFPVVKPKRNSYEWYIPKGILKKNWITKRVSLIPAVVVIFYDMEWNDPQWNEKIIECASRVQSIRAAVEGHATRVAVVVVQSGLSPPPSEYMLGAERAQALCSACEIQSKSLFVLPHSDHLMGYIIRLENAFYDIAQNYYHHETKNIKQHRDHLNKTTHQYLFVRHQFKLGFLNELKQDISTAHKHYMHAYNNLLDTRQVDTNVHEIRTVSGYINYKLCKLLFALNLPRDAIAQVKSHIDRYKNRIGPTELLFEHYAWIARQYSAFGELFDEAIRLGLPAIQSQHPGFYYQYAAQFTVKRRQAMRSVCCDASHYPPAPDPMEGIVEFYGQRPWRPGRLSADPHDPQKEQAAVLALQYNERIFNHSAMIISFLGSAISQFKTFHSPRMRKQLVVEMANEYYFCADYGKALTLLSHMLWDYRKEKWWFLASHVLNRALQCAYLSAKIQDYIQLSVEALSKHIQVPNNDKDRIFRNIMAVLNMNIPSPEPNLPPSSQSKALEMWQLAIDKEPLTVAIDMINIASFLEVKTKFKQQKYRMDDTIEVELFVRLTYNTTLEVKSASMTISTNTETIDISITDEGRTTLKLIGGEVKRFLCQFKASPHDNGSEMKIKSVSFVLDSDRRKIVMNFKIDEIKNVEPTVHPELLHFILSPKTDYEFDCIMPLTTTSITSRECRLSLDIKNAVPALQGEWFPTTFTVINHEDGPVHDMSIVLSLLSSPDNPNPESVTELGFTHGEPEAQPIKLCVGDVSKSSSYSNTFYLKTNRTATTTVQIKVMYTINAYETPQLECSKEFTTKITVIKPFEVSTSFVSMNFKPITKCYVDDPFIVMPQIKILSPWNLVILDTELETVESFRYADNKKPQSCISNLRVAEKNVASDAICIQAKYKPKEVAPRVGLYNISWHRESNTDGHCVMSTTALSALPIDECPITVEVNYPEVVDLQTSVPLKCTLIGKTNTPIRLSLSVEGTDAYMFSGYKKFSITVPPRDKVELCYNIHPLVAGNTIPPRLKATVLGDTSRQEVVKEMFEKIFPQNIFVMPKYNK
;
A
#
# COMPACT_ATOMS: atom_id res chain seq x y z
N MET A 1 -14.35 -46.30 -20.50
CA MET A 1 -13.88 -44.91 -20.67
C MET A 1 -13.65 -44.70 -22.16
N ALA A 2 -14.63 -44.16 -22.88
CA ALA A 2 -14.41 -43.77 -24.26
C ALA A 2 -13.38 -42.63 -24.25
N THR A 3 -12.23 -42.83 -24.91
CA THR A 3 -11.26 -41.77 -25.19
C THR A 3 -12.02 -40.59 -25.79
N GLN A 4 -11.94 -39.41 -25.16
CA GLN A 4 -12.59 -38.22 -25.70
C GLN A 4 -12.15 -38.04 -27.16
N PRO A 5 -13.09 -37.74 -28.09
CA PRO A 5 -12.73 -37.47 -29.47
C PRO A 5 -11.77 -36.28 -29.51
N SER A 6 -10.63 -36.44 -30.19
CA SER A 6 -9.61 -35.39 -30.35
C SER A 6 -10.20 -34.18 -31.05
N ASP A 7 -9.91 -32.97 -30.55
CA ASP A 7 -10.33 -31.74 -31.23
C ASP A 7 -9.53 -31.58 -32.53
N ASN A 8 -10.19 -31.79 -33.67
CA ASN A 8 -9.59 -31.68 -35.00
C ASN A 8 -9.12 -30.26 -35.37
N THR A 9 -9.33 -29.27 -34.49
CA THR A 9 -8.86 -27.89 -34.66
C THR A 9 -7.51 -27.62 -34.00
N GLU A 10 -6.93 -28.56 -33.26
CA GLU A 10 -5.59 -28.38 -32.68
C GLU A 10 -4.53 -28.09 -33.74
N PHE A 11 -3.60 -27.18 -33.40
CA PHE A 11 -2.52 -26.83 -34.31
C PHE A 11 -1.44 -27.92 -34.29
N PRO A 12 -0.98 -28.39 -35.47
CA PRO A 12 0.06 -29.41 -35.54
C PRO A 12 1.32 -28.97 -34.79
N PRO A 13 1.96 -29.86 -34.02
CA PRO A 13 3.19 -29.54 -33.26
C PRO A 13 4.28 -28.90 -34.14
N GLU A 14 4.41 -29.36 -35.38
CA GLU A 14 5.36 -28.85 -36.36
C GLU A 14 5.10 -27.40 -36.81
N ILE A 15 3.87 -26.89 -36.69
CA ILE A 15 3.51 -25.49 -36.94
C ILE A 15 3.86 -24.62 -35.73
N ILE A 16 3.59 -25.12 -34.52
CA ILE A 16 3.82 -24.41 -33.25
C ILE A 16 5.32 -24.26 -32.96
N LEU A 17 6.12 -25.27 -33.31
CA LEU A 17 7.56 -25.36 -33.11
C LEU A 17 8.30 -24.06 -33.48
N LYS A 18 9.29 -23.67 -32.67
CA LYS A 18 10.33 -22.70 -33.05
C LYS A 18 11.32 -23.38 -34.01
N PRO A 19 11.38 -22.99 -35.30
CA PRO A 19 12.28 -23.63 -36.25
C PRO A 19 13.74 -23.34 -35.89
N LEU A 20 14.56 -24.38 -35.76
CA LEU A 20 16.01 -24.30 -35.53
C LEU A 20 16.74 -25.05 -36.65
N ALA A 21 17.93 -24.58 -37.00
CA ALA A 21 18.74 -25.20 -38.04
C ALA A 21 19.17 -26.62 -37.64
N LEU A 22 18.74 -27.63 -38.39
CA LEU A 22 19.09 -29.03 -38.10
C LEU A 22 20.52 -29.35 -38.54
N ILE A 23 21.34 -29.84 -37.61
CA ILE A 23 22.70 -30.33 -37.86
C ILE A 23 22.78 -31.80 -37.42
N GLY A 24 23.24 -32.65 -38.32
CA GLY A 24 23.49 -34.07 -38.04
C GLY A 24 24.93 -34.28 -37.59
N LEU A 25 25.16 -34.99 -36.50
CA LEU A 25 26.49 -35.40 -36.05
C LEU A 25 26.66 -36.90 -36.31
N SER A 26 27.74 -37.29 -36.95
CA SER A 26 28.08 -38.69 -37.25
C SER A 26 29.49 -39.01 -36.74
N GLY A 27 29.79 -40.29 -36.52
CA GLY A 27 31.11 -40.74 -36.07
C GLY A 27 31.35 -40.71 -34.55
N LEU A 28 30.37 -40.30 -33.74
CA LEU A 28 30.44 -40.33 -32.27
C LEU A 28 29.81 -41.62 -31.70
N ASP A 29 30.64 -42.47 -31.09
CA ASP A 29 30.19 -43.64 -30.33
C ASP A 29 29.89 -43.26 -28.87
N THR A 30 28.63 -42.91 -28.60
CA THR A 30 28.17 -42.51 -27.25
C THR A 30 27.99 -43.67 -26.26
N VAL A 31 28.12 -44.92 -26.72
CA VAL A 31 27.93 -46.12 -25.89
C VAL A 31 29.27 -46.61 -25.35
N ASN A 32 30.30 -46.72 -26.20
CA ASN A 32 31.58 -47.31 -25.82
C ASN A 32 32.70 -46.30 -25.58
N ASN A 33 32.56 -45.04 -26.03
CA ASN A 33 33.60 -44.03 -25.91
C ASN A 33 33.16 -42.83 -25.03
N ALA A 34 33.82 -42.65 -23.88
CA ALA A 34 33.51 -41.58 -22.92
C ALA A 34 33.78 -40.18 -23.48
N ILE A 35 34.81 -40.00 -24.31
CA ILE A 35 35.14 -38.73 -24.98
C ILE A 35 34.00 -38.36 -25.93
N HIS A 36 33.53 -39.32 -26.73
CA HIS A 36 32.41 -39.11 -27.65
C HIS A 36 31.11 -38.78 -26.94
N LYS A 37 30.83 -39.45 -25.82
CA LYS A 37 29.68 -39.12 -24.97
C LYS A 37 29.78 -37.69 -24.42
N ALA A 38 30.94 -37.29 -23.92
CA ALA A 38 31.17 -35.92 -23.44
C ALA A 38 30.98 -34.86 -24.53
N ILE A 39 31.45 -35.13 -25.75
CA ILE A 39 31.25 -34.25 -26.92
C ILE A 39 29.76 -34.14 -27.26
N TRP A 40 29.04 -35.26 -27.35
CA TRP A 40 27.60 -35.27 -27.62
C TRP A 40 26.81 -34.53 -26.53
N ASP A 41 27.13 -34.78 -25.27
CA ASP A 41 26.50 -34.13 -24.12
C ASP A 41 26.74 -32.61 -24.14
N ALA A 42 27.92 -32.14 -24.57
CA ALA A 42 28.23 -30.71 -24.69
C ALA A 42 27.40 -30.00 -25.79
N PHE A 43 27.01 -30.70 -26.85
CA PHE A 43 26.12 -30.19 -27.91
C PHE A 43 24.62 -30.32 -27.56
N SER A 44 24.24 -31.32 -26.77
CA SER A 44 22.83 -31.67 -26.52
C SER A 44 22.27 -31.15 -25.20
N ASN A 45 23.07 -31.12 -24.12
CA ASN A 45 22.60 -30.75 -22.77
C ASN A 45 22.73 -29.24 -22.47
N ASN A 46 21.82 -28.72 -21.62
CA ASN A 46 21.87 -27.36 -21.05
C ASN A 46 22.15 -26.23 -22.05
N ARG A 47 21.47 -26.25 -23.19
CA ARG A 47 21.56 -25.18 -24.18
C ARG A 47 20.91 -23.90 -23.67
N ARG A 48 21.75 -22.98 -23.20
CA ARG A 48 21.34 -21.63 -22.82
C ARG A 48 20.83 -20.84 -24.05
N PRO A 49 19.93 -19.85 -23.88
CA PRO A 49 19.32 -19.11 -25.00
C PRO A 49 20.29 -18.28 -25.86
N ASP A 50 21.49 -17.99 -25.34
CA ASP A 50 22.58 -17.25 -25.99
C ASP A 50 23.40 -18.09 -26.98
N ARG A 51 23.25 -19.43 -26.98
CA ARG A 51 23.91 -20.32 -27.94
C ARG A 51 23.26 -20.22 -29.33
N ALA A 52 24.00 -20.65 -30.36
CA ALA A 52 23.52 -20.67 -31.74
C ALA A 52 22.16 -21.39 -31.88
N ALA A 53 21.28 -20.89 -32.75
CA ALA A 53 19.92 -21.39 -32.94
C ALA A 53 19.86 -22.67 -33.79
N VAL A 54 20.54 -23.71 -33.31
CA VAL A 54 20.67 -25.01 -33.99
C VAL A 54 20.03 -26.14 -33.19
N ARG A 55 19.64 -27.20 -33.88
CA ARG A 55 19.21 -28.46 -33.29
C ARG A 55 20.16 -29.54 -33.75
N PHE A 56 20.85 -30.18 -32.81
CA PHE A 56 21.71 -31.32 -33.12
C PHE A 56 20.92 -32.62 -33.11
N LYS A 57 21.29 -33.52 -34.02
CA LYS A 57 20.79 -34.89 -34.07
C LYS A 57 21.96 -35.84 -34.28
N LEU A 58 22.14 -36.79 -33.37
CA LEU A 58 23.09 -37.87 -33.59
C LEU A 58 22.56 -38.79 -34.69
N LEU A 59 23.35 -38.99 -35.74
CA LEU A 59 23.06 -39.87 -36.86
C LEU A 59 23.75 -41.20 -36.59
N ASN A 60 22.97 -42.25 -36.39
CA ASN A 60 23.48 -43.61 -36.33
C ASN A 60 23.65 -44.20 -37.74
N ASN A 61 24.40 -45.29 -37.86
CA ASN A 61 24.67 -45.95 -39.15
C ASN A 61 23.39 -46.53 -39.79
N THR A 62 22.29 -46.65 -39.04
CA THR A 62 20.97 -47.10 -39.53
C THR A 62 20.07 -45.96 -40.00
N PHE A 63 20.53 -44.70 -39.96
CA PHE A 63 19.68 -43.57 -40.31
C PHE A 63 19.48 -43.47 -41.83
N GLU A 64 18.24 -43.66 -42.28
CA GLU A 64 17.89 -43.52 -43.70
C GLU A 64 17.42 -42.10 -44.05
N PHE A 65 18.08 -41.50 -45.06
CA PHE A 65 17.68 -40.20 -45.58
C PHE A 65 16.44 -40.33 -46.50
N PRO A 66 15.50 -39.37 -46.47
CA PRO A 66 14.34 -39.42 -47.36
C PRO A 66 14.73 -39.38 -48.84
N VAL A 67 14.14 -40.27 -49.64
CA VAL A 67 14.36 -40.33 -51.10
C VAL A 67 14.01 -39.00 -51.78
N VAL A 68 14.93 -38.50 -52.61
CA VAL A 68 14.76 -37.27 -53.39
C VAL A 68 13.76 -37.54 -54.53
N LYS A 69 12.72 -36.70 -54.63
CA LYS A 69 11.79 -36.79 -55.75
C LYS A 69 12.40 -36.14 -57.01
N PRO A 70 12.13 -36.68 -58.22
CA PRO A 70 12.59 -36.08 -59.46
C PRO A 70 12.18 -34.61 -59.56
N LYS A 71 13.11 -33.74 -59.98
CA LYS A 71 12.83 -32.32 -60.20
C LYS A 71 11.87 -32.19 -61.38
N ARG A 72 10.89 -31.28 -61.27
CA ARG A 72 9.96 -30.98 -62.37
C ARG A 72 10.52 -29.84 -63.20
N ASN A 73 10.69 -30.08 -64.50
CA ASN A 73 11.27 -29.11 -65.43
C ASN A 73 10.25 -28.09 -65.96
N SER A 74 8.94 -28.38 -65.91
CA SER A 74 7.87 -27.45 -66.29
C SER A 74 6.63 -27.62 -65.38
N TYR A 75 5.88 -26.53 -65.22
CA TYR A 75 4.61 -26.46 -64.50
C TYR A 75 3.38 -26.28 -65.42
N GLU A 76 3.57 -26.17 -66.73
CA GLU A 76 2.51 -25.79 -67.68
C GLU A 76 1.20 -26.60 -67.55
N TRP A 77 1.33 -27.93 -67.36
CA TRP A 77 0.19 -28.86 -67.24
C TRP A 77 -0.08 -29.33 -65.81
N TYR A 78 0.56 -28.72 -64.80
CA TYR A 78 0.50 -29.22 -63.43
C TYR A 78 -0.62 -28.60 -62.60
N ILE A 79 -1.62 -29.39 -62.24
CA ILE A 79 -2.69 -28.94 -61.33
C ILE A 79 -2.29 -29.24 -59.86
N PRO A 80 -2.17 -28.23 -58.98
CA PRO A 80 -1.81 -28.45 -57.59
C PRO A 80 -2.94 -29.15 -56.81
N LYS A 81 -2.66 -30.32 -56.24
CA LYS A 81 -3.64 -31.11 -55.47
C LYS A 81 -4.04 -30.56 -54.10
N GLY A 82 -3.41 -29.49 -53.60
CA GLY A 82 -3.60 -28.94 -52.25
C GLY A 82 -2.62 -27.79 -51.96
N ILE A 83 -2.67 -27.17 -50.80
CA ILE A 83 -1.91 -25.96 -50.45
C ILE A 83 -0.61 -26.32 -49.72
N LEU A 84 -0.65 -26.81 -48.48
CA LEU A 84 0.54 -27.11 -47.67
C LEU A 84 0.65 -28.61 -47.37
N LYS A 85 1.78 -29.23 -47.74
CA LYS A 85 2.05 -30.66 -47.50
C LYS A 85 2.42 -30.93 -46.03
N LYS A 86 1.80 -31.94 -45.41
CA LYS A 86 2.05 -32.30 -44.00
C LYS A 86 3.51 -32.67 -43.73
N ASN A 87 4.07 -33.55 -44.56
CA ASN A 87 5.43 -34.07 -44.37
C ASN A 87 6.57 -33.10 -44.67
N TRP A 88 6.31 -31.90 -45.24
CA TRP A 88 7.39 -31.02 -45.68
C TRP A 88 8.14 -30.39 -44.50
N ILE A 89 7.43 -29.95 -43.46
CA ILE A 89 8.05 -29.32 -42.29
C ILE A 89 8.87 -30.35 -41.52
N THR A 90 8.26 -31.50 -41.18
CA THR A 90 8.90 -32.61 -40.46
C THR A 90 10.20 -33.07 -41.13
N LYS A 91 10.21 -33.13 -42.47
CA LYS A 91 11.43 -33.43 -43.23
C LYS A 91 12.56 -32.45 -42.94
N ARG A 92 12.29 -31.14 -42.87
CA ARG A 92 13.30 -30.10 -42.65
C ARG A 92 13.77 -29.97 -41.21
N VAL A 93 12.88 -30.21 -40.24
CA VAL A 93 13.21 -30.03 -38.81
C VAL A 93 13.74 -31.31 -38.15
N SER A 94 13.62 -32.48 -38.79
CA SER A 94 13.99 -33.75 -38.15
C SER A 94 14.65 -34.81 -39.04
N LEU A 95 14.55 -34.73 -40.37
CA LEU A 95 15.04 -35.80 -41.27
C LEU A 95 16.18 -35.38 -42.20
N ILE A 96 16.20 -34.13 -42.68
CA ILE A 96 17.18 -33.64 -43.66
C ILE A 96 18.01 -32.52 -43.00
N PRO A 97 19.20 -32.83 -42.46
CA PRO A 97 20.09 -31.82 -41.90
C PRO A 97 20.58 -30.84 -42.96
N ALA A 98 20.79 -29.58 -42.57
CA ALA A 98 21.46 -28.59 -43.40
C ALA A 98 22.96 -28.92 -43.54
N VAL A 99 23.54 -29.47 -42.46
CA VAL A 99 24.94 -29.87 -42.36
C VAL A 99 25.01 -31.23 -41.68
N VAL A 100 25.83 -32.13 -42.23
CA VAL A 100 26.27 -33.36 -41.56
C VAL A 100 27.75 -33.19 -41.19
N VAL A 101 28.04 -33.30 -39.90
CA VAL A 101 29.39 -33.15 -39.34
C VAL A 101 29.89 -34.53 -38.93
N ILE A 102 31.02 -34.94 -39.49
CA ILE A 102 31.65 -36.23 -39.22
C ILE A 102 32.76 -36.01 -38.21
N PHE A 103 32.63 -36.58 -37.02
CA PHE A 103 33.69 -36.64 -36.01
C PHE A 103 34.60 -37.83 -36.32
N TYR A 104 35.89 -37.57 -36.34
CA TYR A 104 36.89 -38.58 -36.67
C TYR A 104 38.08 -38.47 -35.73
N ASP A 105 38.40 -39.57 -35.04
CA ASP A 105 39.51 -39.66 -34.10
C ASP A 105 40.83 -39.82 -34.85
N MET A 106 41.67 -38.79 -34.82
CA MET A 106 42.95 -38.78 -35.52
C MET A 106 43.91 -37.75 -34.96
N GLU A 107 45.16 -38.15 -34.77
CA GLU A 107 46.25 -37.25 -34.36
C GLU A 107 47.03 -36.72 -35.57
N TRP A 108 47.47 -35.46 -35.50
CA TRP A 108 48.27 -34.89 -36.60
C TRP A 108 49.65 -35.53 -36.74
N ASN A 109 50.13 -36.28 -35.75
CA ASN A 109 51.41 -37.00 -35.79
C ASN A 109 51.22 -38.53 -35.85
N ASP A 110 50.02 -39.01 -36.21
CA ASP A 110 49.70 -40.44 -36.26
C ASP A 110 50.67 -41.21 -37.19
N PRO A 111 51.31 -42.30 -36.73
CA PRO A 111 52.20 -43.14 -37.54
C PRO A 111 51.49 -43.77 -38.76
N GLN A 112 50.19 -44.02 -38.68
CA GLN A 112 49.36 -44.60 -39.74
C GLN A 112 48.55 -43.53 -40.50
N TRP A 113 49.12 -42.33 -40.64
CA TRP A 113 48.48 -41.18 -41.29
C TRP A 113 47.79 -41.52 -42.64
N ASN A 114 48.47 -42.28 -43.51
CA ASN A 114 47.96 -42.62 -44.83
C ASN A 114 46.75 -43.58 -44.79
N GLU A 115 46.63 -44.43 -43.78
CA GLU A 115 45.45 -45.30 -43.61
C GLU A 115 44.29 -44.48 -43.03
N LYS A 116 44.58 -43.63 -42.04
CA LYS A 116 43.59 -42.76 -41.39
C LYS A 116 42.94 -41.76 -42.36
N ILE A 117 43.70 -41.18 -43.28
CA ILE A 117 43.17 -40.26 -44.30
C ILE A 117 42.25 -40.98 -45.29
N ILE A 118 42.60 -42.22 -45.71
CA ILE A 118 41.79 -43.03 -46.61
C ILE A 118 40.48 -43.44 -45.93
N GLU A 119 40.54 -43.86 -44.66
CA GLU A 119 39.35 -44.22 -43.89
C GLU A 119 38.41 -43.00 -43.70
N CYS A 120 38.96 -41.83 -43.34
CA CYS A 120 38.18 -40.61 -43.20
C CYS A 120 37.51 -40.21 -44.53
N ALA A 121 38.25 -40.24 -45.64
CA ALA A 121 37.73 -39.97 -46.97
C ALA A 121 36.61 -40.96 -47.37
N SER A 122 36.76 -42.24 -47.05
CA SER A 122 35.73 -43.26 -47.27
C SER A 122 34.44 -42.97 -46.48
N ARG A 123 34.56 -42.60 -45.20
CA ARG A 123 33.40 -42.19 -44.37
C ARG A 123 32.69 -40.95 -44.93
N VAL A 124 33.46 -39.95 -45.38
CA VAL A 124 32.92 -38.75 -46.04
C VAL A 124 32.16 -39.13 -47.32
N GLN A 125 32.73 -40.01 -48.15
CA GLN A 125 32.11 -40.42 -49.40
C GLN A 125 30.82 -41.23 -49.18
N SER A 126 30.79 -42.10 -48.17
CA SER A 126 29.57 -42.83 -47.78
C SER A 126 28.43 -41.88 -47.39
N ILE A 127 28.72 -40.87 -46.57
CA ILE A 127 27.72 -39.86 -46.19
C ILE A 127 27.28 -39.03 -47.39
N ARG A 128 28.21 -38.64 -48.29
CA ARG A 128 27.87 -37.91 -49.52
C ARG A 128 26.93 -38.70 -50.42
N ALA A 129 27.17 -40.00 -50.59
CA ALA A 129 26.29 -40.90 -51.33
C ALA A 129 24.91 -41.01 -50.65
N ALA A 130 24.88 -41.12 -49.31
CA ALA A 130 23.62 -41.21 -48.56
C ALA A 130 22.76 -39.93 -48.64
N VAL A 131 23.37 -38.75 -48.78
CA VAL A 131 22.68 -37.46 -48.95
C VAL A 131 22.58 -37.01 -50.40
N GLU A 132 22.91 -37.87 -51.37
CA GLU A 132 22.93 -37.51 -52.78
C GLU A 132 21.57 -36.97 -53.25
N GLY A 133 21.62 -35.88 -54.03
CA GLY A 133 20.44 -35.15 -54.48
C GLY A 133 19.84 -34.17 -53.45
N HIS A 134 20.26 -34.23 -52.17
CA HIS A 134 20.01 -33.16 -51.21
C HIS A 134 21.17 -32.15 -51.24
N ALA A 135 20.89 -30.86 -51.04
CA ALA A 135 21.93 -29.82 -51.00
C ALA A 135 22.75 -29.80 -49.69
N THR A 136 22.63 -30.85 -48.85
CA THR A 136 23.19 -30.94 -47.50
C THR A 136 24.71 -30.81 -47.55
N ARG A 137 25.27 -29.97 -46.67
CA ARG A 137 26.72 -29.75 -46.61
C ARG A 137 27.37 -30.81 -45.71
N VAL A 138 28.60 -31.20 -46.04
CA VAL A 138 29.40 -32.13 -45.23
C VAL A 138 30.59 -31.39 -44.65
N ALA A 139 30.83 -31.56 -43.36
CA ALA A 139 31.97 -31.02 -42.63
C ALA A 139 32.64 -32.12 -41.81
N VAL A 140 33.92 -31.96 -41.51
CA VAL A 140 34.71 -32.92 -40.73
C VAL A 140 35.27 -32.22 -39.50
N VAL A 141 35.17 -32.87 -38.35
CA VAL A 141 35.81 -32.47 -37.09
C VAL A 141 36.80 -33.55 -36.72
N VAL A 142 38.08 -33.18 -36.68
CA VAL A 142 39.15 -34.06 -36.21
C VAL A 142 39.23 -33.93 -34.69
N VAL A 143 39.00 -35.03 -33.97
CA VAL A 143 39.10 -35.09 -32.51
C VAL A 143 40.54 -35.44 -32.14
N GLN A 144 41.16 -34.58 -31.34
CA GLN A 144 42.54 -34.77 -30.86
C GLN A 144 42.53 -35.00 -29.36
N SER A 145 43.23 -36.04 -28.92
CA SER A 145 43.38 -36.44 -27.52
C SER A 145 44.52 -35.70 -26.82
N GLY A 146 45.43 -35.07 -27.58
CA GLY A 146 46.58 -34.32 -27.05
C GLY A 146 46.29 -32.84 -26.72
N LEU A 147 47.09 -32.27 -25.80
CA LEU A 147 47.17 -30.82 -25.58
C LEU A 147 47.72 -30.12 -26.84
N SER A 148 47.31 -28.87 -27.07
CA SER A 148 47.66 -28.07 -28.26
C SER A 148 49.12 -28.26 -28.69
N PRO A 149 49.39 -28.50 -29.99
CA PRO A 149 50.74 -28.81 -30.46
C PRO A 149 51.72 -27.65 -30.14
N PRO A 150 53.00 -27.95 -29.89
CA PRO A 150 54.05 -26.94 -29.74
C PRO A 150 54.18 -26.05 -30.99
N PRO A 151 54.66 -24.78 -30.88
CA PRO A 151 54.86 -23.86 -32.00
C PRO A 151 55.59 -24.45 -33.22
N SER A 152 56.49 -25.42 -32.99
CA SER A 152 57.26 -26.12 -34.02
C SER A 152 56.44 -27.10 -34.89
N GLU A 153 55.27 -27.56 -34.43
CA GLU A 153 54.44 -28.56 -35.11
C GLU A 153 53.25 -27.96 -35.88
N TYR A 154 53.05 -26.64 -35.82
CA TYR A 154 51.95 -25.95 -36.51
C TYR A 154 52.03 -26.06 -38.04
N MET A 155 53.23 -26.09 -38.63
CA MET A 155 53.36 -26.24 -40.08
C MET A 155 52.94 -27.63 -40.57
N LEU A 156 53.28 -28.68 -39.81
CA LEU A 156 52.91 -30.06 -40.14
C LEU A 156 51.39 -30.26 -40.06
N GLY A 157 50.75 -29.70 -39.03
CA GLY A 157 49.30 -29.71 -38.90
C GLY A 157 48.59 -29.00 -40.07
N ALA A 158 49.13 -27.88 -40.55
CA ALA A 158 48.56 -27.15 -41.69
C ALA A 158 48.66 -27.94 -43.01
N GLU A 159 49.81 -28.55 -43.29
CA GLU A 159 50.03 -29.39 -44.48
C GLU A 159 49.12 -30.64 -44.45
N ARG A 160 49.05 -31.32 -43.31
CA ARG A 160 48.18 -32.50 -43.12
C ARG A 160 46.70 -32.15 -43.19
N ALA A 161 46.28 -30.99 -42.67
CA ALA A 161 44.91 -30.50 -42.82
C ALA A 161 44.55 -30.23 -44.29
N GLN A 162 45.47 -29.66 -45.08
CA GLN A 162 45.26 -29.45 -46.52
C GLN A 162 45.20 -30.77 -47.30
N ALA A 163 46.06 -31.74 -46.97
CA ALA A 163 46.03 -33.08 -47.54
C ALA A 163 44.68 -33.77 -47.24
N LEU A 164 44.21 -33.72 -45.99
CA LEU A 164 42.92 -34.28 -45.58
C LEU A 164 41.75 -33.60 -46.31
N CYS A 165 41.75 -32.27 -46.44
CA CYS A 165 40.73 -31.56 -47.20
C CYS A 165 40.68 -32.02 -48.66
N SER A 166 41.85 -32.25 -49.26
CA SER A 166 41.98 -32.68 -50.65
C SER A 166 41.48 -34.12 -50.84
N ALA A 167 41.84 -35.03 -49.93
CA ALA A 167 41.39 -36.42 -49.95
C ALA A 167 39.88 -36.57 -49.69
N CYS A 168 39.32 -35.76 -48.79
CA CYS A 168 37.88 -35.74 -48.47
C CYS A 168 37.07 -34.84 -49.43
N GLU A 169 37.71 -34.18 -50.38
CA GLU A 169 37.15 -33.18 -51.30
C GLU A 169 36.31 -32.07 -50.61
N ILE A 170 36.68 -31.69 -49.38
CA ILE A 170 35.97 -30.66 -48.61
C ILE A 170 36.71 -29.32 -48.68
N GLN A 171 35.97 -28.23 -48.51
CA GLN A 171 36.57 -26.89 -48.43
C GLN A 171 37.27 -26.74 -47.07
N SER A 172 38.39 -26.00 -47.01
CA SER A 172 39.16 -25.81 -45.77
C SER A 172 38.32 -25.22 -44.62
N LYS A 173 37.31 -24.40 -44.93
CA LYS A 173 36.33 -23.86 -43.95
C LYS A 173 35.32 -24.88 -43.41
N SER A 174 35.35 -26.11 -43.90
CA SER A 174 34.50 -27.23 -43.47
C SER A 174 35.30 -28.33 -42.77
N LEU A 175 36.59 -28.09 -42.52
CA LEU A 175 37.43 -28.90 -41.65
C LEU A 175 37.65 -28.14 -40.33
N PHE A 176 37.43 -28.82 -39.22
CA PHE A 176 37.60 -28.27 -37.88
C PHE A 176 38.42 -29.21 -37.00
N VAL A 177 39.03 -28.66 -35.97
CA VAL A 177 39.83 -29.41 -35.01
C VAL A 177 39.23 -29.22 -33.62
N LEU A 178 39.01 -30.34 -32.92
CA LEU A 178 38.47 -30.37 -31.56
C LEU A 178 39.49 -31.03 -30.63
N PRO A 179 40.28 -30.24 -29.89
CA PRO A 179 41.13 -30.79 -28.83
C PRO A 179 40.29 -31.15 -27.60
N HIS A 180 40.48 -32.36 -27.08
CA HIS A 180 39.87 -32.82 -25.84
C HIS A 180 40.69 -32.33 -24.64
N SER A 181 40.30 -31.19 -24.06
CA SER A 181 40.91 -30.59 -22.87
C SER A 181 39.84 -30.09 -21.89
N ASP A 182 40.24 -29.61 -20.72
CA ASP A 182 39.35 -29.06 -19.68
C ASP A 182 38.45 -27.90 -20.18
N HIS A 183 38.80 -27.27 -21.32
CA HIS A 183 38.05 -26.18 -21.95
C HIS A 183 37.14 -26.62 -23.12
N LEU A 184 36.73 -27.90 -23.18
CA LEU A 184 35.90 -28.49 -24.25
C LEU A 184 34.71 -27.60 -24.65
N MET A 185 33.96 -27.07 -23.68
CA MET A 185 32.77 -26.26 -23.94
C MET A 185 33.05 -25.01 -24.80
N GLY A 186 34.21 -24.37 -24.62
CA GLY A 186 34.60 -23.19 -25.41
C GLY A 186 34.82 -23.53 -26.89
N TYR A 187 35.42 -24.68 -27.18
CA TYR A 187 35.57 -25.19 -28.55
C TYR A 187 34.22 -25.59 -29.16
N ILE A 188 33.37 -26.25 -28.37
CA ILE A 188 32.02 -26.62 -28.80
C ILE A 188 31.23 -25.38 -29.22
N ILE A 189 31.23 -24.28 -28.45
CA ILE A 189 30.53 -23.04 -28.82
C ILE A 189 31.06 -22.47 -30.15
N ARG A 190 32.39 -22.51 -30.39
CA ARG A 190 32.97 -22.07 -31.68
C ARG A 190 32.51 -22.96 -32.83
N LEU A 191 32.50 -24.28 -32.64
CA LEU A 191 32.01 -25.25 -33.63
C LEU A 191 30.52 -25.04 -33.92
N GLU A 192 29.71 -24.80 -32.89
CA GLU A 192 28.28 -24.51 -33.05
C GLU A 192 28.04 -23.31 -33.96
N ASN A 193 28.77 -22.21 -33.75
CA ASN A 193 28.68 -21.01 -34.58
C ASN A 193 29.13 -21.29 -36.02
N ALA A 194 30.24 -22.02 -36.19
CA ALA A 194 30.73 -22.37 -37.52
C ALA A 194 29.73 -23.27 -38.29
N PHE A 195 29.15 -24.28 -37.63
CA PHE A 195 28.14 -25.14 -38.25
C PHE A 195 26.86 -24.37 -38.54
N TYR A 196 26.48 -23.44 -37.66
CA TYR A 196 25.34 -22.56 -37.88
C TYR A 196 25.55 -21.70 -39.13
N ASP A 197 26.72 -21.11 -39.34
CA ASP A 197 27.04 -20.32 -40.54
C ASP A 197 26.97 -21.15 -41.84
N ILE A 198 27.46 -22.39 -41.80
CA ILE A 198 27.30 -23.32 -42.94
C ILE A 198 25.81 -23.62 -43.19
N ALA A 199 25.03 -23.83 -42.12
CA ALA A 199 23.59 -24.05 -42.23
C ALA A 199 22.84 -22.80 -42.76
N GLN A 200 23.25 -21.59 -42.39
CA GLN A 200 22.68 -20.35 -42.93
C GLN A 200 22.84 -20.26 -44.45
N ASN A 201 24.04 -20.58 -44.95
CA ASN A 201 24.33 -20.63 -46.37
C ASN A 201 23.49 -21.68 -47.10
N TYR A 202 23.31 -22.86 -46.50
CA TYR A 202 22.40 -23.89 -47.04
C TYR A 202 20.98 -23.35 -47.25
N TYR A 203 20.39 -22.72 -46.22
CA TYR A 203 19.03 -22.19 -46.33
C TYR A 203 18.93 -20.99 -47.28
N HIS A 204 20.00 -20.20 -47.43
CA HIS A 204 20.08 -19.14 -48.44
C HIS A 204 19.97 -19.72 -49.86
N HIS A 205 20.73 -20.79 -50.17
CA HIS A 205 20.65 -21.47 -51.46
C HIS A 205 19.26 -22.10 -51.71
N GLU A 206 18.68 -22.77 -50.71
CA GLU A 206 17.34 -23.34 -50.84
C GLU A 206 16.27 -22.28 -51.07
N THR A 207 16.40 -21.11 -50.44
CA THR A 207 15.52 -19.95 -50.66
C THR A 207 15.62 -19.45 -52.11
N LYS A 208 16.83 -19.38 -52.68
CA LYS A 208 17.06 -18.99 -54.09
C LYS A 208 16.42 -20.00 -55.05
N ASN A 209 16.57 -21.29 -54.79
CA ASN A 209 15.98 -22.36 -55.59
C ASN A 209 14.44 -22.26 -55.61
N ILE A 210 13.79 -22.01 -54.47
CA ILE A 210 12.33 -21.86 -54.42
C ILE A 210 11.86 -20.61 -55.16
N LYS A 211 12.59 -19.49 -55.08
CA LYS A 211 12.29 -18.27 -55.84
C LYS A 211 12.32 -18.52 -57.34
N GLN A 212 13.38 -19.16 -57.84
CA GLN A 212 13.49 -19.53 -59.26
C GLN A 212 12.30 -20.38 -59.74
N HIS A 213 11.88 -21.39 -58.98
CA HIS A 213 10.70 -22.19 -59.36
C HIS A 213 9.39 -21.39 -59.34
N ARG A 214 9.26 -20.43 -58.43
CA ARG A 214 8.07 -19.58 -58.33
C ARG A 214 7.91 -18.68 -59.55
N ASP A 215 9.01 -18.21 -60.13
CA ASP A 215 8.97 -17.30 -61.27
C ASP A 215 8.47 -17.98 -62.57
N HIS A 216 8.44 -19.32 -62.60
CA HIS A 216 7.86 -20.13 -63.69
C HIS A 216 6.36 -20.47 -63.48
N LEU A 217 5.69 -19.91 -62.46
CA LEU A 217 4.30 -20.24 -62.15
C LEU A 217 3.28 -19.28 -62.80
N ASN A 218 2.21 -19.85 -63.33
CA ASN A 218 1.03 -19.11 -63.79
C ASN A 218 0.08 -18.72 -62.62
N LYS A 219 -0.28 -17.44 -62.49
CA LYS A 219 -1.12 -16.90 -61.40
C LYS A 219 -2.56 -17.45 -61.37
N THR A 220 -3.11 -17.85 -62.51
CA THR A 220 -4.50 -18.32 -62.61
C THR A 220 -4.63 -19.79 -62.22
N THR A 221 -3.70 -20.64 -62.67
CA THR A 221 -3.77 -22.10 -62.46
C THR A 221 -3.00 -22.57 -61.22
N HIS A 222 -1.99 -21.82 -60.76
CA HIS A 222 -1.08 -22.25 -59.69
C HIS A 222 -1.21 -21.45 -58.39
N GLN A 223 -2.38 -20.89 -58.08
CA GLN A 223 -2.63 -20.10 -56.86
C GLN A 223 -2.12 -20.81 -55.58
N TYR A 224 -2.39 -22.11 -55.44
CA TYR A 224 -1.92 -22.92 -54.30
C TYR A 224 -0.38 -23.00 -54.19
N LEU A 225 0.32 -23.01 -55.33
CA LEU A 225 1.78 -23.02 -55.34
C LEU A 225 2.37 -21.68 -54.92
N PHE A 226 1.71 -20.56 -55.26
CA PHE A 226 2.12 -19.24 -54.78
C PHE A 226 2.04 -19.13 -53.26
N VAL A 227 0.95 -19.60 -52.65
CA VAL A 227 0.81 -19.69 -51.18
C VAL A 227 1.90 -20.59 -50.60
N ARG A 228 2.06 -21.81 -51.15
CA ARG A 228 3.03 -22.79 -50.68
C ARG A 228 4.46 -22.29 -50.76
N HIS A 229 4.87 -21.70 -51.88
CA HIS A 229 6.25 -21.21 -52.06
C HIS A 229 6.53 -20.05 -51.11
N GLN A 230 5.61 -19.10 -50.94
CA GLN A 230 5.78 -18.03 -49.97
C GLN A 230 5.85 -18.55 -48.53
N PHE A 231 5.00 -19.51 -48.16
CA PHE A 231 5.07 -20.16 -46.84
C PHE A 231 6.44 -20.81 -46.61
N LYS A 232 6.95 -21.58 -47.60
CA LYS A 232 8.26 -22.22 -47.51
C LYS A 232 9.39 -21.20 -47.37
N LEU A 233 9.33 -20.08 -48.11
CA LEU A 233 10.31 -19.00 -47.99
C LEU A 233 10.24 -18.35 -46.59
N GLY A 234 9.05 -18.18 -46.03
CA GLY A 234 8.87 -17.75 -44.64
C GLY A 234 9.54 -18.69 -43.65
N PHE A 235 9.23 -19.99 -43.75
CA PHE A 235 9.74 -21.03 -42.85
C PHE A 235 11.27 -21.20 -42.94
N LEU A 236 11.85 -21.14 -44.14
CA LEU A 236 13.30 -21.19 -44.32
C LEU A 236 14.00 -19.95 -43.73
N ASN A 237 13.37 -18.78 -43.77
CA ASN A 237 13.91 -17.61 -43.10
C ASN A 237 13.74 -17.65 -41.57
N GLU A 238 12.70 -18.32 -41.03
CA GLU A 238 12.65 -18.66 -39.60
C GLU A 238 13.83 -19.55 -39.18
N LEU A 239 14.17 -20.58 -39.97
CA LEU A 239 15.35 -21.43 -39.72
C LEU A 239 16.66 -20.62 -39.74
N LYS A 240 16.69 -19.54 -40.53
CA LYS A 240 17.79 -18.57 -40.57
C LYS A 240 17.80 -17.56 -39.41
N GLN A 241 16.77 -17.58 -38.55
CA GLN A 241 16.48 -16.54 -37.56
C GLN A 241 16.33 -15.12 -38.16
N ASP A 242 16.03 -15.02 -39.46
CA ASP A 242 15.69 -13.74 -40.12
C ASP A 242 14.18 -13.50 -40.02
N ILE A 243 13.76 -13.08 -38.81
CA ILE A 243 12.36 -12.93 -38.42
C ILE A 243 11.63 -11.89 -39.30
N SER A 244 12.30 -10.79 -39.65
CA SER A 244 11.74 -9.73 -40.49
C SER A 244 11.42 -10.20 -41.90
N THR A 245 12.35 -10.92 -42.55
CA THR A 245 12.13 -11.48 -43.89
C THR A 245 11.12 -12.63 -43.86
N ALA A 246 11.14 -13.45 -42.81
CA ALA A 246 10.15 -14.50 -42.60
C ALA A 246 8.73 -13.93 -42.52
N HIS A 247 8.53 -12.88 -41.71
CA HIS A 247 7.25 -12.20 -41.57
C HIS A 247 6.73 -11.67 -42.91
N LYS A 248 7.59 -10.99 -43.70
CA LYS A 248 7.22 -10.52 -45.05
C LYS A 248 6.74 -11.67 -45.93
N HIS A 249 7.46 -12.80 -45.97
CA HIS A 249 7.07 -13.94 -46.80
C HIS A 249 5.77 -14.60 -46.34
N TYR A 250 5.53 -14.74 -45.03
CA TYR A 250 4.24 -15.21 -44.53
C TYR A 250 3.10 -14.25 -44.85
N MET A 251 3.34 -12.93 -44.84
CA MET A 251 2.33 -11.94 -45.21
C MET A 251 1.95 -12.07 -46.69
N HIS A 252 2.93 -12.27 -47.57
CA HIS A 252 2.67 -12.57 -48.98
C HIS A 252 1.93 -13.91 -49.15
N ALA A 253 2.27 -14.93 -48.36
CA ALA A 253 1.54 -16.21 -48.39
C ALA A 253 0.08 -16.02 -47.99
N TYR A 254 -0.18 -15.21 -46.96
CA TYR A 254 -1.51 -14.88 -46.48
C TYR A 254 -2.32 -14.11 -47.53
N ASN A 255 -1.73 -13.10 -48.17
CA ASN A 255 -2.39 -12.34 -49.24
C ASN A 255 -2.72 -13.22 -50.45
N ASN A 256 -1.78 -14.04 -50.91
CA ASN A 256 -2.03 -15.01 -52.00
C ASN A 256 -3.14 -16.01 -51.64
N LEU A 257 -3.28 -16.37 -50.36
CA LEU A 257 -4.33 -17.26 -49.90
C LEU A 257 -5.71 -16.60 -49.95
N LEU A 258 -5.78 -15.29 -49.72
CA LEU A 258 -7.03 -14.53 -49.81
C LEU A 258 -7.51 -14.38 -51.26
N ASP A 259 -6.59 -14.31 -52.21
CA ASP A 259 -6.87 -14.27 -53.66
C ASP A 259 -7.26 -15.65 -54.22
N THR A 260 -7.10 -16.71 -53.42
CA THR A 260 -7.42 -18.07 -53.82
C THR A 260 -8.94 -18.26 -53.88
N ARG A 261 -9.44 -18.79 -55.00
CA ARG A 261 -10.88 -19.04 -55.17
C ARG A 261 -11.39 -20.05 -54.13
N GLN A 262 -12.36 -19.61 -53.33
CA GLN A 262 -13.01 -20.43 -52.31
C GLN A 262 -14.23 -21.14 -52.90
N VAL A 263 -14.29 -22.45 -52.69
CA VAL A 263 -15.39 -23.34 -53.05
C VAL A 263 -15.61 -24.37 -51.92
N ASP A 264 -16.74 -25.05 -51.90
CA ASP A 264 -17.08 -25.98 -50.81
C ASP A 264 -16.09 -27.15 -50.65
N THR A 265 -15.38 -27.50 -51.73
CA THR A 265 -14.36 -28.55 -51.72
C THR A 265 -13.06 -28.17 -51.02
N ASN A 266 -12.73 -26.87 -51.01
CA ASN A 266 -11.44 -26.38 -50.52
C ASN A 266 -11.55 -25.41 -49.33
N VAL A 267 -12.77 -25.00 -48.94
CA VAL A 267 -13.00 -24.03 -47.86
C VAL A 267 -12.35 -24.45 -46.54
N HIS A 268 -12.41 -25.73 -46.18
CA HIS A 268 -11.80 -26.24 -44.96
C HIS A 268 -10.26 -26.20 -45.03
N GLU A 269 -9.68 -26.53 -46.19
CA GLU A 269 -8.23 -26.45 -46.43
C GLU A 269 -7.74 -24.99 -46.36
N ILE A 270 -8.43 -24.06 -47.04
CA ILE A 270 -8.12 -22.63 -47.00
C ILE A 270 -8.20 -22.09 -45.57
N ARG A 271 -9.26 -22.42 -44.82
CA ARG A 271 -9.44 -21.98 -43.42
C ARG A 271 -8.37 -22.54 -42.49
N THR A 272 -8.03 -23.81 -42.64
CA THR A 272 -6.99 -24.46 -41.84
C THR A 272 -5.64 -23.80 -42.08
N VAL A 273 -5.26 -23.63 -43.35
CA VAL A 273 -3.99 -23.01 -43.73
C VAL A 273 -3.93 -21.53 -43.37
N SER A 274 -5.05 -20.79 -43.47
CA SER A 274 -5.09 -19.38 -43.07
C SER A 274 -4.83 -19.20 -41.58
N GLY A 275 -5.38 -20.09 -40.75
CA GLY A 275 -5.09 -20.12 -39.31
C GLY A 275 -3.62 -20.37 -39.01
N TYR A 276 -2.97 -21.31 -39.71
CA TYR A 276 -1.54 -21.59 -39.51
C TYR A 276 -0.64 -20.42 -39.93
N ILE A 277 -0.94 -19.79 -41.07
CA ILE A 277 -0.19 -18.60 -41.51
C ILE A 277 -0.41 -17.46 -40.53
N ASN A 278 -1.64 -17.24 -40.07
CA ASN A 278 -1.95 -16.19 -39.10
C ASN A 278 -1.23 -16.41 -37.77
N TYR A 279 -1.19 -17.65 -37.27
CA TYR A 279 -0.42 -18.01 -36.08
C TYR A 279 1.06 -17.66 -36.24
N LYS A 280 1.68 -18.03 -37.37
CA LYS A 280 3.07 -17.68 -37.68
C LYS A 280 3.27 -16.16 -37.74
N LEU A 281 2.36 -15.42 -38.38
CA LEU A 281 2.43 -13.95 -38.42
C LEU A 281 2.39 -13.32 -37.03
N CYS A 282 1.39 -13.66 -36.21
CA CYS A 282 1.28 -13.14 -34.85
C CYS A 282 2.50 -13.50 -33.99
N LYS A 283 2.99 -14.75 -34.08
CA LYS A 283 4.20 -15.19 -33.35
C LYS A 283 5.42 -14.36 -33.72
N LEU A 284 5.65 -14.11 -35.03
CA LEU A 284 6.78 -13.31 -35.48
C LEU A 284 6.63 -11.83 -35.12
N LEU A 285 5.41 -11.28 -35.16
CA LEU A 285 5.16 -9.90 -34.71
C LEU A 285 5.47 -9.72 -33.23
N PHE A 286 5.14 -10.68 -32.37
CA PHE A 286 5.57 -10.67 -30.97
C PHE A 286 7.10 -10.77 -30.84
N ALA A 287 7.75 -11.65 -31.62
CA ALA A 287 9.21 -11.76 -31.63
C ALA A 287 9.93 -10.49 -32.13
N LEU A 288 9.26 -9.67 -32.96
CA LEU A 288 9.73 -8.36 -33.42
C LEU A 288 9.39 -7.22 -32.43
N ASN A 289 8.79 -7.52 -31.27
CA ASN A 289 8.28 -6.55 -30.31
C ASN A 289 7.21 -5.60 -30.89
N LEU A 290 6.35 -6.11 -31.78
CA LEU A 290 5.24 -5.37 -32.42
C LEU A 290 3.86 -5.91 -31.96
N PRO A 291 3.50 -5.80 -30.67
CA PRO A 291 2.25 -6.39 -30.14
C PRO A 291 0.99 -5.74 -30.71
N ARG A 292 1.01 -4.43 -31.01
CA ARG A 292 -0.14 -3.72 -31.60
C ARG A 292 -0.46 -4.25 -33.00
N ASP A 293 0.58 -4.50 -33.78
CA ASP A 293 0.43 -5.08 -35.12
C ASP A 293 -0.05 -6.52 -35.03
N ALA A 294 0.42 -7.30 -34.04
CA ALA A 294 -0.10 -8.65 -33.80
C ALA A 294 -1.60 -8.65 -33.47
N ILE A 295 -2.04 -7.70 -32.63
CA ILE A 295 -3.46 -7.49 -32.29
C ILE A 295 -4.27 -7.06 -33.53
N ALA A 296 -3.75 -6.14 -34.34
CA ALA A 296 -4.39 -5.70 -35.57
C ALA A 296 -4.51 -6.85 -36.58
N GLN A 297 -3.47 -7.67 -36.69
CA GLN A 297 -3.43 -8.85 -37.55
C GLN A 297 -4.50 -9.87 -37.17
N VAL A 298 -4.62 -10.25 -35.88
CA VAL A 298 -5.66 -11.21 -35.45
C VAL A 298 -7.07 -10.63 -35.62
N LYS A 299 -7.29 -9.34 -35.33
CA LYS A 299 -8.58 -8.68 -35.57
C LYS A 299 -8.97 -8.72 -37.05
N SER A 300 -8.06 -8.31 -37.93
CA SER A 300 -8.30 -8.36 -39.39
C SER A 300 -8.51 -9.80 -39.88
N HIS A 301 -7.79 -10.77 -39.32
CA HIS A 301 -7.97 -12.18 -39.64
C HIS A 301 -9.39 -12.66 -39.27
N ILE A 302 -9.83 -12.41 -38.04
CA ILE A 302 -11.18 -12.80 -37.61
C ILE A 302 -12.25 -12.07 -38.42
N ASP A 303 -12.11 -10.77 -38.69
CA ASP A 303 -13.11 -10.02 -39.46
C ASP A 303 -13.29 -10.55 -40.88
N ARG A 304 -12.22 -11.02 -41.53
CA ARG A 304 -12.28 -11.61 -42.88
C ARG A 304 -12.95 -12.99 -42.89
N TYR A 305 -12.75 -13.79 -41.84
CA TYR A 305 -13.19 -15.19 -41.80
C TYR A 305 -14.49 -15.41 -41.01
N LYS A 306 -14.91 -14.48 -40.14
CA LYS A 306 -16.11 -14.64 -39.30
C LYS A 306 -17.38 -14.95 -40.11
N ASN A 307 -17.49 -14.38 -41.31
CA ASN A 307 -18.62 -14.56 -42.22
C ASN A 307 -18.40 -15.68 -43.26
N ARG A 308 -17.21 -16.32 -43.30
CA ARG A 308 -16.86 -17.41 -44.23
C ARG A 308 -17.14 -18.77 -43.60
N ILE A 309 -18.41 -19.00 -43.27
CA ILE A 309 -18.87 -20.12 -42.42
C ILE A 309 -18.67 -21.50 -43.08
N GLY A 310 -18.77 -21.59 -44.41
CA GLY A 310 -18.73 -22.87 -45.12
C GLY A 310 -20.08 -23.60 -45.04
N PRO A 311 -20.09 -24.94 -45.18
CA PRO A 311 -21.33 -25.74 -45.18
C PRO A 311 -22.10 -25.62 -43.86
N THR A 312 -23.42 -25.39 -43.96
CA THR A 312 -24.31 -25.18 -42.80
C THR A 312 -24.35 -26.40 -41.88
N GLU A 313 -24.30 -27.61 -42.44
CA GLU A 313 -24.31 -28.89 -41.70
C GLU A 313 -23.11 -29.07 -40.76
N LEU A 314 -22.04 -28.28 -40.98
CA LEU A 314 -20.79 -28.32 -40.24
C LEU A 314 -20.48 -26.97 -39.54
N LEU A 315 -21.52 -26.19 -39.22
CA LEU A 315 -21.40 -24.88 -38.57
C LEU A 315 -20.55 -24.91 -37.28
N PHE A 316 -20.59 -26.01 -36.53
CA PHE A 316 -19.80 -26.18 -35.31
C PHE A 316 -18.28 -26.12 -35.58
N GLU A 317 -17.78 -26.63 -36.71
CA GLU A 317 -16.36 -26.58 -37.06
C GLU A 317 -15.89 -25.15 -37.30
N HIS A 318 -16.77 -24.28 -37.81
CA HIS A 318 -16.45 -22.86 -37.98
C HIS A 318 -16.21 -22.18 -36.63
N TYR A 319 -17.12 -22.37 -35.67
CA TYR A 319 -16.97 -21.82 -34.33
C TYR A 319 -15.81 -22.45 -33.56
N ALA A 320 -15.57 -23.76 -33.73
CA ALA A 320 -14.39 -24.44 -33.20
C ALA A 320 -13.11 -23.78 -33.72
N TRP A 321 -13.02 -23.55 -35.02
CA TRP A 321 -11.85 -22.92 -35.63
C TRP A 321 -11.65 -21.48 -35.13
N ILE A 322 -12.70 -20.66 -35.02
CA ILE A 322 -12.59 -19.29 -34.48
C ILE A 322 -12.12 -19.32 -33.01
N ALA A 323 -12.70 -20.20 -32.19
CA ALA A 323 -12.29 -20.37 -30.80
C ALA A 323 -10.81 -20.78 -30.70
N ARG A 324 -10.33 -21.64 -31.61
CA ARG A 324 -8.90 -21.97 -31.71
C ARG A 324 -8.04 -20.77 -32.09
N GLN A 325 -8.45 -19.95 -33.06
CA GLN A 325 -7.68 -18.75 -33.44
C GLN A 325 -7.50 -17.80 -32.24
N TYR A 326 -8.56 -17.59 -31.46
CA TYR A 326 -8.50 -16.75 -30.26
C TYR A 326 -7.65 -17.34 -29.15
N SER A 327 -7.81 -18.63 -28.83
CA SER A 327 -7.00 -19.29 -27.80
C SER A 327 -5.51 -19.34 -28.18
N ALA A 328 -5.19 -19.67 -29.44
CA ALA A 328 -3.81 -19.69 -29.93
C ALA A 328 -3.15 -18.31 -29.86
N PHE A 329 -3.89 -17.25 -30.19
CA PHE A 329 -3.40 -15.88 -30.03
C PHE A 329 -3.21 -15.51 -28.56
N GLY A 330 -4.14 -15.92 -27.68
CA GLY A 330 -4.00 -15.76 -26.23
C GLY A 330 -2.75 -16.44 -25.68
N GLU A 331 -2.48 -17.68 -26.11
CA GLU A 331 -1.27 -18.45 -25.77
C GLU A 331 0.01 -17.72 -26.21
N LEU A 332 0.05 -17.25 -27.47
CA LEU A 332 1.20 -16.50 -28.00
C LEU A 332 1.43 -15.18 -27.25
N PHE A 333 0.37 -14.47 -26.91
CA PHE A 333 0.47 -13.19 -26.20
C PHE A 333 0.94 -13.42 -24.75
N ASP A 334 0.45 -14.46 -24.08
CA ASP A 334 0.90 -14.85 -22.74
C ASP A 334 2.37 -15.33 -22.74
N GLU A 335 2.79 -16.09 -23.75
CA GLU A 335 4.20 -16.43 -23.97
C GLU A 335 5.06 -15.18 -24.17
N ALA A 336 4.62 -14.21 -24.99
CA ALA A 336 5.35 -12.98 -25.22
C ALA A 336 5.54 -12.15 -23.92
N ILE A 337 4.51 -12.10 -23.06
CA ILE A 337 4.58 -11.43 -21.76
C ILE A 337 5.60 -12.12 -20.85
N ARG A 338 5.59 -13.46 -20.79
CA ARG A 338 6.60 -14.23 -20.04
C ARG A 338 8.02 -14.01 -20.56
N LEU A 339 8.17 -13.72 -21.85
CA LEU A 339 9.46 -13.38 -22.49
C LEU A 339 9.86 -11.90 -22.33
N GLY A 340 9.11 -11.10 -21.56
CA GLY A 340 9.47 -9.73 -21.21
C GLY A 340 8.69 -8.63 -21.91
N LEU A 341 7.62 -8.96 -22.66
CA LEU A 341 6.75 -7.95 -23.26
C LEU A 341 5.90 -7.25 -22.17
N PRO A 342 5.90 -5.91 -22.07
CA PRO A 342 5.04 -5.19 -21.13
C PRO A 342 3.59 -5.24 -21.61
N ALA A 343 2.69 -5.79 -20.78
CA ALA A 343 1.25 -5.78 -21.03
C ALA A 343 0.53 -4.76 -20.16
N ILE A 344 -0.57 -4.22 -20.68
CA ILE A 344 -1.40 -3.21 -20.01
C ILE A 344 -2.81 -3.75 -19.80
N GLN A 345 -3.54 -3.16 -18.87
CA GLN A 345 -4.89 -3.59 -18.51
C GLN A 345 -5.89 -3.63 -19.69
N SER A 346 -5.72 -2.80 -20.70
CA SER A 346 -6.60 -2.78 -21.89
C SER A 346 -6.16 -3.71 -23.02
N GLN A 347 -4.96 -4.31 -22.93
CA GLN A 347 -4.36 -5.13 -23.97
C GLN A 347 -3.58 -6.28 -23.34
N HIS A 348 -4.29 -7.37 -23.05
CA HIS A 348 -3.72 -8.57 -22.44
C HIS A 348 -4.42 -9.85 -22.94
N PRO A 349 -3.83 -11.05 -22.69
CA PRO A 349 -4.34 -12.33 -23.20
C PRO A 349 -5.78 -12.68 -22.77
N GLY A 350 -6.17 -12.28 -21.55
CA GLY A 350 -7.49 -12.57 -20.97
C GLY A 350 -8.70 -12.28 -21.87
N PHE A 351 -8.69 -11.20 -22.66
CA PHE A 351 -9.76 -10.91 -23.63
C PHE A 351 -9.90 -12.00 -24.69
N TYR A 352 -8.79 -12.53 -25.19
CA TYR A 352 -8.78 -13.55 -26.24
C TYR A 352 -9.23 -14.91 -25.71
N TYR A 353 -8.85 -15.26 -24.47
CA TYR A 353 -9.41 -16.44 -23.81
C TYR A 353 -10.92 -16.31 -23.57
N GLN A 354 -11.41 -15.13 -23.19
CA GLN A 354 -12.86 -14.89 -23.09
C GLN A 354 -13.55 -15.05 -24.45
N TYR A 355 -13.03 -14.48 -25.54
CA TYR A 355 -13.59 -14.68 -26.87
C TYR A 355 -13.58 -16.16 -27.27
N ALA A 356 -12.51 -16.91 -26.96
CA ALA A 356 -12.47 -18.35 -27.19
C ALA A 356 -13.60 -19.08 -26.44
N ALA A 357 -13.86 -18.74 -25.18
CA ALA A 357 -14.99 -19.28 -24.42
C ALA A 357 -16.35 -18.94 -25.08
N GLN A 358 -16.57 -17.69 -25.47
CA GLN A 358 -17.81 -17.24 -26.15
C GLN A 358 -18.06 -17.97 -27.47
N PHE A 359 -17.04 -18.16 -28.30
CA PHE A 359 -17.17 -18.91 -29.54
C PHE A 359 -17.32 -20.42 -29.30
N THR A 360 -16.80 -20.96 -28.21
CA THR A 360 -17.07 -22.35 -27.79
C THR A 360 -18.51 -22.53 -27.34
N VAL A 361 -19.12 -21.52 -26.69
CA VAL A 361 -20.57 -21.51 -26.42
C VAL A 361 -21.38 -21.54 -27.72
N LYS A 362 -20.97 -20.76 -28.74
CA LYS A 362 -21.59 -20.81 -30.08
C LYS A 362 -21.38 -22.16 -30.78
N ARG A 363 -20.21 -22.80 -30.64
CA ARG A 363 -19.94 -24.17 -31.11
C ARG A 363 -20.94 -25.16 -30.50
N ARG A 364 -21.18 -25.09 -29.19
CA ARG A 364 -22.18 -25.91 -28.50
C ARG A 364 -23.61 -25.65 -28.99
N GLN A 365 -23.97 -24.38 -29.24
CA GLN A 365 -25.28 -24.03 -29.81
C GLN A 365 -25.45 -24.59 -31.23
N ALA A 366 -24.42 -24.49 -32.07
CA ALA A 366 -24.41 -25.07 -33.41
C ALA A 366 -24.54 -26.61 -33.37
N MET A 367 -23.83 -27.27 -32.46
CA MET A 367 -23.97 -28.72 -32.25
C MET A 367 -25.43 -29.09 -31.94
N ARG A 368 -26.11 -28.34 -31.07
CA ARG A 368 -27.53 -28.59 -30.75
C ARG A 368 -28.46 -28.42 -31.96
N SER A 369 -28.11 -27.54 -32.91
CA SER A 369 -28.94 -27.29 -34.09
C SER A 369 -28.68 -28.24 -35.26
N VAL A 370 -27.44 -28.70 -35.46
CA VAL A 370 -27.07 -29.48 -36.67
C VAL A 370 -26.66 -30.92 -36.40
N CYS A 371 -26.38 -31.30 -35.15
CA CYS A 371 -25.93 -32.66 -34.79
C CYS A 371 -27.00 -33.48 -34.05
N CYS A 372 -28.24 -32.99 -33.92
CA CYS A 372 -29.30 -33.65 -33.13
C CYS A 372 -29.63 -35.06 -33.64
N ASP A 373 -29.64 -35.24 -34.96
CA ASP A 373 -30.03 -36.50 -35.61
C ASP A 373 -28.88 -37.52 -35.70
N ALA A 374 -27.64 -37.09 -35.44
CA ALA A 374 -26.44 -37.92 -35.48
C ALA A 374 -26.30 -38.78 -34.21
N SER A 375 -27.15 -39.80 -34.07
CA SER A 375 -27.19 -40.68 -32.89
C SER A 375 -26.25 -41.89 -32.97
N HIS A 376 -25.83 -42.28 -34.17
CA HIS A 376 -24.93 -43.41 -34.40
C HIS A 376 -23.81 -43.03 -35.35
N TYR A 377 -22.63 -43.63 -35.15
CA TYR A 377 -21.53 -43.51 -36.10
C TYR A 377 -21.84 -44.28 -37.40
N PRO A 378 -21.42 -43.80 -38.58
CA PRO A 378 -21.62 -44.52 -39.84
C PRO A 378 -21.03 -45.94 -39.83
N PRO A 379 -21.66 -46.93 -40.48
CA PRO A 379 -21.14 -48.29 -40.60
C PRO A 379 -19.89 -48.33 -41.50
N ALA A 380 -19.09 -49.41 -41.38
CA ALA A 380 -17.89 -49.62 -42.19
C ALA A 380 -18.21 -49.74 -43.70
N PRO A 381 -17.30 -49.32 -44.62
CA PRO A 381 -15.97 -48.76 -44.36
C PRO A 381 -16.01 -47.34 -43.80
N ASP A 382 -15.10 -47.02 -42.86
CA ASP A 382 -15.09 -45.73 -42.18
C ASP A 382 -14.89 -44.57 -43.19
N PRO A 383 -15.85 -43.63 -43.30
CA PRO A 383 -15.74 -42.51 -44.23
C PRO A 383 -14.60 -41.54 -43.89
N MET A 384 -14.07 -41.57 -42.67
CA MET A 384 -12.92 -40.79 -42.20
C MET A 384 -11.57 -41.44 -42.53
N GLU A 385 -11.56 -42.69 -43.00
CA GLU A 385 -10.33 -43.41 -43.31
C GLU A 385 -9.74 -42.95 -44.65
N GLY A 386 -8.48 -42.52 -44.64
CA GLY A 386 -7.78 -42.06 -45.85
C GLY A 386 -6.47 -41.33 -45.57
N ILE A 387 -5.50 -41.48 -46.48
CA ILE A 387 -4.19 -40.80 -46.36
C ILE A 387 -4.34 -39.35 -46.82
N VAL A 388 -4.21 -38.42 -45.87
CA VAL A 388 -4.29 -36.99 -46.13
C VAL A 388 -2.88 -36.40 -46.35
N GLU A 389 -2.56 -36.01 -47.58
CA GLU A 389 -1.24 -35.45 -47.93
C GLU A 389 -1.05 -33.98 -47.53
N PHE A 390 -2.14 -33.20 -47.46
CA PHE A 390 -2.12 -31.75 -47.22
C PHE A 390 -2.94 -31.35 -46.00
N TYR A 391 -2.59 -30.25 -45.36
CA TYR A 391 -3.34 -29.76 -44.20
C TYR A 391 -4.74 -29.30 -44.57
N GLY A 392 -5.74 -29.68 -43.75
CA GLY A 392 -7.14 -29.29 -43.95
C GLY A 392 -7.83 -29.95 -45.14
N GLN A 393 -7.23 -30.96 -45.76
CA GLN A 393 -7.94 -31.81 -46.72
C GLN A 393 -8.82 -32.82 -46.02
N ARG A 394 -9.99 -33.09 -46.61
CA ARG A 394 -10.92 -34.10 -46.11
C ARG A 394 -10.46 -35.50 -46.57
N PRO A 395 -10.39 -36.50 -45.68
CA PRO A 395 -10.02 -37.87 -46.05
C PRO A 395 -10.86 -38.47 -47.19
N TRP A 396 -12.16 -38.15 -47.22
CA TRP A 396 -13.09 -38.59 -48.29
C TRP A 396 -12.97 -37.79 -49.60
N ARG A 397 -12.12 -36.75 -49.65
CA ARG A 397 -11.85 -35.93 -50.84
C ARG A 397 -10.33 -35.85 -51.15
N PRO A 398 -9.66 -36.97 -51.48
CA PRO A 398 -8.20 -36.96 -51.66
C PRO A 398 -7.78 -36.21 -52.94
N GLY A 399 -7.40 -34.94 -52.81
CA GLY A 399 -6.67 -34.17 -53.83
C GLY A 399 -7.36 -33.99 -55.20
N ARG A 400 -8.68 -34.14 -55.28
CA ARG A 400 -9.49 -33.97 -56.51
C ARG A 400 -10.13 -32.59 -56.52
N LEU A 401 -9.53 -31.64 -57.25
CA LEU A 401 -10.00 -30.25 -57.26
C LEU A 401 -10.92 -29.87 -58.44
N SER A 402 -11.12 -30.71 -59.48
CA SER A 402 -11.90 -30.25 -60.64
C SER A 402 -12.27 -31.25 -61.77
N ALA A 403 -12.43 -32.57 -61.57
CA ALA A 403 -12.84 -33.43 -62.73
C ALA A 403 -13.73 -34.64 -62.45
N ASP A 404 -13.57 -35.35 -61.32
CA ASP A 404 -14.42 -36.51 -61.02
C ASP A 404 -15.58 -36.12 -60.08
N PRO A 405 -16.83 -36.54 -60.37
CA PRO A 405 -17.97 -36.28 -59.50
C PRO A 405 -17.73 -36.85 -58.10
N HIS A 406 -18.09 -36.07 -57.08
CA HIS A 406 -18.02 -36.50 -55.68
C HIS A 406 -19.00 -37.65 -55.45
N ASP A 407 -18.62 -38.61 -54.60
CA ASP A 407 -19.53 -39.62 -54.08
C ASP A 407 -20.44 -38.97 -53.02
N PRO A 408 -21.72 -38.72 -53.31
CA PRO A 408 -22.62 -38.02 -52.37
C PRO A 408 -22.92 -38.87 -51.14
N GLN A 409 -22.90 -40.20 -51.27
CA GLN A 409 -23.16 -41.12 -50.16
C GLN A 409 -21.99 -41.11 -49.17
N LYS A 410 -20.75 -41.14 -49.69
CA LYS A 410 -19.55 -41.02 -48.86
C LYS A 410 -19.46 -39.65 -48.17
N GLU A 411 -19.86 -38.57 -48.84
CA GLU A 411 -19.93 -37.23 -48.25
C GLU A 411 -20.95 -37.18 -47.09
N GLN A 412 -22.16 -37.70 -47.31
CA GLN A 412 -23.21 -37.72 -46.28
C GLN A 412 -22.79 -38.56 -45.07
N ALA A 413 -22.19 -39.74 -45.29
CA ALA A 413 -21.63 -40.56 -44.24
C ALA A 413 -20.51 -39.82 -43.48
N ALA A 414 -19.64 -39.10 -44.19
CA ALA A 414 -18.56 -38.34 -43.59
C ALA A 414 -19.06 -37.17 -42.72
N VAL A 415 -20.06 -36.42 -43.19
CA VAL A 415 -20.70 -35.34 -42.42
C VAL A 415 -21.35 -35.90 -41.16
N LEU A 416 -22.06 -37.02 -41.27
CA LEU A 416 -22.69 -37.71 -40.14
C LEU A 416 -21.65 -38.15 -39.10
N ALA A 417 -20.50 -38.69 -39.53
CA ALA A 417 -19.39 -39.03 -38.64
C ALA A 417 -18.86 -37.82 -37.85
N LEU A 418 -18.70 -36.67 -38.52
CA LEU A 418 -18.26 -35.43 -37.85
C LEU A 418 -19.29 -34.92 -36.84
N GLN A 419 -20.57 -34.93 -37.21
CA GLN A 419 -21.66 -34.51 -36.32
C GLN A 419 -21.77 -35.41 -35.09
N TYR A 420 -21.61 -36.72 -35.26
CA TYR A 420 -21.58 -37.68 -34.15
C TYR A 420 -20.40 -37.42 -33.21
N ASN A 421 -19.18 -37.24 -33.75
CA ASN A 421 -17.99 -36.94 -32.96
C ASN A 421 -18.15 -35.64 -32.15
N GLU A 422 -18.73 -34.61 -32.77
CA GLU A 422 -19.00 -33.33 -32.11
C GLU A 422 -20.04 -33.46 -30.98
N ARG A 423 -21.04 -34.33 -31.13
CA ARG A 423 -22.07 -34.55 -30.10
C ARG A 423 -21.49 -35.17 -28.82
N ILE A 424 -20.43 -35.97 -28.93
CA ILE A 424 -19.73 -36.61 -27.80
C ILE A 424 -18.70 -35.67 -27.16
N PHE A 425 -18.33 -34.59 -27.85
CA PHE A 425 -17.33 -33.63 -27.39
C PHE A 425 -17.80 -32.88 -26.13
N ASN A 426 -16.89 -32.71 -25.16
CA ASN A 426 -17.20 -32.00 -23.90
C ASN A 426 -16.95 -30.49 -24.04
N HIS A 427 -17.92 -29.77 -24.60
CA HIS A 427 -17.83 -28.30 -24.76
C HIS A 427 -17.67 -27.57 -23.42
N SER A 428 -18.37 -28.03 -22.38
CA SER A 428 -18.38 -27.38 -21.06
C SER A 428 -16.99 -27.36 -20.41
N ALA A 429 -16.25 -28.47 -20.49
CA ALA A 429 -14.88 -28.53 -19.98
C ALA A 429 -13.96 -27.52 -20.67
N MET A 430 -14.09 -27.37 -22.00
CA MET A 430 -13.30 -26.41 -22.77
C MET A 430 -13.68 -24.95 -22.44
N ILE A 431 -14.97 -24.64 -22.29
CA ILE A 431 -15.44 -23.30 -21.87
C ILE A 431 -14.87 -22.96 -20.49
N ILE A 432 -14.98 -23.87 -19.52
CA ILE A 432 -14.45 -23.69 -18.16
C ILE A 432 -12.93 -23.46 -18.20
N SER A 433 -12.20 -24.22 -19.00
CA SER A 433 -10.75 -24.06 -19.17
C SER A 433 -10.40 -22.65 -19.68
N PHE A 434 -11.08 -22.17 -20.73
CA PHE A 434 -10.83 -20.83 -21.28
C PHE A 434 -11.24 -19.71 -20.31
N LEU A 435 -12.37 -19.85 -19.61
CA LEU A 435 -12.78 -18.91 -18.57
C LEU A 435 -11.78 -18.88 -17.41
N GLY A 436 -11.25 -20.02 -17.00
CA GLY A 436 -10.18 -20.12 -16.00
C GLY A 436 -8.92 -19.36 -16.41
N SER A 437 -8.46 -19.56 -17.65
CA SER A 437 -7.34 -18.78 -18.22
C SER A 437 -7.64 -17.29 -18.27
N ALA A 438 -8.86 -16.89 -18.66
CA ALA A 438 -9.27 -15.49 -18.68
C ALA A 438 -9.27 -14.87 -17.28
N ILE A 439 -9.88 -15.54 -16.29
CA ILE A 439 -9.96 -15.11 -14.88
C ILE A 439 -8.55 -14.90 -14.29
N SER A 440 -7.63 -15.83 -14.56
CA SER A 440 -6.22 -15.71 -14.13
C SER A 440 -5.59 -14.42 -14.68
N GLN A 441 -5.75 -14.16 -15.97
CA GLN A 441 -5.20 -12.96 -16.62
C GLN A 441 -5.85 -11.67 -16.08
N PHE A 442 -7.18 -11.59 -15.97
CA PHE A 442 -7.85 -10.40 -15.40
C PHE A 442 -7.54 -10.19 -13.91
N LYS A 443 -7.15 -11.24 -13.17
CA LYS A 443 -6.60 -11.12 -11.82
C LYS A 443 -5.20 -10.49 -11.86
N THR A 444 -4.30 -10.98 -12.71
CA THR A 444 -2.94 -10.46 -12.89
C THR A 444 -2.94 -8.99 -13.32
N PHE A 445 -3.87 -8.57 -14.17
CA PHE A 445 -3.98 -7.19 -14.67
C PHE A 445 -4.97 -6.30 -13.88
N HIS A 446 -5.31 -6.68 -12.64
CA HIS A 446 -6.09 -5.86 -11.70
C HIS A 446 -7.46 -5.36 -12.21
N SER A 447 -8.21 -6.20 -12.94
CA SER A 447 -9.56 -5.86 -13.44
C SER A 447 -10.67 -6.58 -12.65
N PRO A 448 -11.07 -6.10 -11.46
CA PRO A 448 -11.94 -6.82 -10.54
C PRO A 448 -13.35 -7.06 -11.08
N ARG A 449 -13.96 -6.06 -11.75
CA ARG A 449 -15.34 -6.19 -12.29
C ARG A 449 -15.43 -7.28 -13.35
N MET A 450 -14.48 -7.26 -14.30
CA MET A 450 -14.43 -8.24 -15.37
C MET A 450 -14.14 -9.64 -14.84
N ARG A 451 -13.23 -9.75 -13.86
CA ARG A 451 -12.97 -11.01 -13.15
C ARG A 451 -14.26 -11.55 -12.49
N LYS A 452 -15.00 -10.72 -11.76
CA LYS A 452 -16.26 -11.11 -11.10
C LYS A 452 -17.29 -11.63 -12.12
N GLN A 453 -17.47 -10.91 -13.23
CA GLN A 453 -18.35 -11.36 -14.31
C GLN A 453 -17.95 -12.74 -14.86
N LEU A 454 -16.66 -12.95 -15.16
CA LEU A 454 -16.19 -14.23 -15.70
C LEU A 454 -16.31 -15.39 -14.70
N VAL A 455 -16.16 -15.13 -13.40
CA VAL A 455 -16.42 -16.13 -12.35
C VAL A 455 -17.89 -16.54 -12.33
N VAL A 456 -18.82 -15.58 -12.49
CA VAL A 456 -20.26 -15.89 -12.61
C VAL A 456 -20.57 -16.66 -13.90
N GLU A 457 -19.96 -16.29 -15.03
CA GLU A 457 -20.07 -17.05 -16.29
C GLU A 457 -19.56 -18.50 -16.13
N MET A 458 -18.43 -18.68 -15.45
CA MET A 458 -17.86 -20.00 -15.15
C MET A 458 -18.76 -20.80 -14.20
N ALA A 459 -19.35 -20.16 -13.19
CA ALA A 459 -20.29 -20.81 -12.28
C ALA A 459 -21.58 -21.25 -12.99
N ASN A 460 -22.09 -20.44 -13.92
CA ASN A 460 -23.21 -20.84 -14.77
C ASN A 460 -22.84 -22.03 -15.67
N GLU A 461 -21.60 -22.09 -16.16
CA GLU A 461 -21.15 -23.24 -16.95
C GLU A 461 -21.05 -24.53 -16.11
N TYR A 462 -20.56 -24.43 -14.86
CA TYR A 462 -20.61 -25.54 -13.91
C TYR A 462 -22.05 -25.98 -13.59
N TYR A 463 -22.98 -25.04 -13.49
CA TYR A 463 -24.40 -25.33 -13.33
C TYR A 463 -24.95 -26.12 -14.53
N PHE A 464 -24.61 -25.74 -15.77
CA PHE A 464 -25.07 -26.43 -16.97
C PHE A 464 -24.49 -27.84 -17.15
N CYS A 465 -23.28 -28.13 -16.62
CA CYS A 465 -22.72 -29.48 -16.60
C CYS A 465 -23.08 -30.31 -15.35
N ALA A 466 -24.03 -29.82 -14.54
CA ALA A 466 -24.54 -30.44 -13.32
C ALA A 466 -23.51 -30.60 -12.17
N ASP A 467 -22.42 -29.83 -12.17
CA ASP A 467 -21.51 -29.70 -11.02
C ASP A 467 -21.99 -28.54 -10.12
N TYR A 468 -23.14 -28.77 -9.47
CA TYR A 468 -23.82 -27.75 -8.65
C TYR A 468 -23.00 -27.33 -7.44
N GLY A 469 -22.14 -28.20 -6.91
CA GLY A 469 -21.27 -27.90 -5.77
C GLY A 469 -20.26 -26.81 -6.10
N LYS A 470 -19.48 -26.97 -7.18
CA LYS A 470 -18.52 -25.94 -7.61
C LYS A 470 -19.22 -24.64 -8.03
N ALA A 471 -20.37 -24.75 -8.71
CA ALA A 471 -21.18 -23.59 -9.06
C ALA A 471 -21.58 -22.80 -7.80
N LEU A 472 -22.10 -23.48 -6.77
CA LEU A 472 -22.49 -22.86 -5.50
C LEU A 472 -21.32 -22.16 -4.82
N THR A 473 -20.15 -22.79 -4.73
CA THR A 473 -18.96 -22.17 -4.11
C THR A 473 -18.56 -20.86 -4.80
N LEU A 474 -18.54 -20.84 -6.14
CA LEU A 474 -18.20 -19.64 -6.90
C LEU A 474 -19.27 -18.55 -6.73
N LEU A 475 -20.55 -18.90 -6.78
CA LEU A 475 -21.66 -17.95 -6.62
C LEU A 475 -21.67 -17.35 -5.21
N SER A 476 -21.51 -18.16 -4.16
CA SER A 476 -21.47 -17.69 -2.77
C SER A 476 -20.33 -16.70 -2.52
N HIS A 477 -19.15 -16.93 -3.11
CA HIS A 477 -18.05 -15.97 -3.05
C HIS A 477 -18.40 -14.65 -3.77
N MET A 478 -19.06 -14.70 -4.92
CA MET A 478 -19.47 -13.50 -5.66
C MET A 478 -20.60 -12.72 -4.96
N LEU A 479 -21.49 -13.40 -4.23
CA LEU A 479 -22.56 -12.75 -3.49
C LEU A 479 -22.04 -11.78 -2.44
N TRP A 480 -21.03 -12.17 -1.67
CA TRP A 480 -20.41 -11.29 -0.66
C TRP A 480 -19.90 -9.97 -1.28
N ASP A 481 -19.23 -10.07 -2.43
CA ASP A 481 -18.72 -8.93 -3.18
C ASP A 481 -19.85 -7.98 -3.64
N TYR A 482 -20.94 -8.52 -4.17
CA TYR A 482 -22.07 -7.70 -4.65
C TYR A 482 -22.86 -7.07 -3.50
N ARG A 483 -22.99 -7.75 -2.35
CA ARG A 483 -23.62 -7.21 -1.12
C ARG A 483 -22.84 -6.02 -0.60
N LYS A 484 -21.52 -6.16 -0.46
CA LYS A 484 -20.62 -5.10 0.03
C LYS A 484 -20.71 -3.83 -0.80
N GLU A 485 -20.82 -3.97 -2.11
CA GLU A 485 -20.93 -2.87 -3.06
C GLU A 485 -22.40 -2.43 -3.31
N LYS A 486 -23.40 -3.05 -2.66
CA LYS A 486 -24.85 -2.76 -2.79
C LYS A 486 -25.41 -2.92 -4.22
N TRP A 487 -24.86 -3.81 -5.05
CA TRP A 487 -25.39 -4.13 -6.38
C TRP A 487 -26.54 -5.13 -6.31
N TRP A 488 -27.69 -4.71 -5.76
CA TRP A 488 -28.81 -5.59 -5.44
C TRP A 488 -29.39 -6.36 -6.63
N PHE A 489 -29.42 -5.76 -7.82
CA PHE A 489 -29.87 -6.46 -9.04
C PHE A 489 -28.98 -7.65 -9.40
N LEU A 490 -27.65 -7.46 -9.38
CA LEU A 490 -26.70 -8.54 -9.65
C LEU A 490 -26.69 -9.58 -8.53
N ALA A 491 -26.73 -9.13 -7.27
CA ALA A 491 -26.85 -10.00 -6.11
C ALA A 491 -28.11 -10.88 -6.22
N SER A 492 -29.25 -10.32 -6.63
CA SER A 492 -30.49 -11.06 -6.85
C SER A 492 -30.33 -12.16 -7.90
N HIS A 493 -29.74 -11.86 -9.06
CA HIS A 493 -29.54 -12.86 -10.11
C HIS A 493 -28.62 -14.00 -9.67
N VAL A 494 -27.51 -13.66 -9.02
CA VAL A 494 -26.54 -14.64 -8.50
C VAL A 494 -27.15 -15.47 -7.36
N LEU A 495 -27.95 -14.84 -6.48
CA LEU A 495 -28.59 -15.50 -5.34
C LEU A 495 -29.64 -16.50 -5.81
N ASN A 496 -30.46 -16.13 -6.79
CA ASN A 496 -31.45 -17.03 -7.38
C ASN A 496 -30.77 -18.25 -8.04
N ARG A 497 -29.64 -18.06 -8.72
CA ARG A 497 -28.85 -19.19 -9.25
C ARG A 497 -28.25 -20.03 -8.12
N ALA A 498 -27.74 -19.41 -7.07
CA ALA A 498 -27.19 -20.10 -5.91
C ALA A 498 -28.25 -20.93 -5.18
N LEU A 499 -29.48 -20.42 -5.03
CA LEU A 499 -30.63 -21.16 -4.50
C LEU A 499 -30.93 -22.42 -5.31
N GLN A 500 -30.95 -22.31 -6.64
CA GLN A 500 -31.10 -23.47 -7.53
C GLN A 500 -29.97 -24.48 -7.33
N CYS A 501 -28.70 -24.04 -7.25
CA CYS A 501 -27.57 -24.93 -6.99
C CYS A 501 -27.68 -25.62 -5.63
N ALA A 502 -28.02 -24.87 -4.56
CA ALA A 502 -28.15 -25.40 -3.21
C ALA A 502 -29.30 -26.41 -3.10
N TYR A 503 -30.43 -26.14 -3.78
CA TYR A 503 -31.54 -27.09 -3.90
C TYR A 503 -31.13 -28.34 -4.66
N LEU A 504 -30.51 -28.21 -5.84
CA LEU A 504 -30.13 -29.35 -6.69
C LEU A 504 -29.01 -30.21 -6.09
N SER A 505 -28.23 -29.67 -5.15
CA SER A 505 -27.18 -30.39 -4.41
C SER A 505 -27.59 -30.80 -3.00
N ALA A 506 -28.84 -30.56 -2.59
CA ALA A 506 -29.39 -30.82 -1.25
C ALA A 506 -28.51 -30.28 -0.10
N LYS A 507 -27.91 -29.09 -0.28
CA LYS A 507 -27.08 -28.43 0.73
C LYS A 507 -27.95 -27.60 1.68
N ILE A 508 -28.45 -28.23 2.75
CA ILE A 508 -29.43 -27.63 3.69
C ILE A 508 -28.96 -26.31 4.29
N GLN A 509 -27.73 -26.26 4.82
CA GLN A 509 -27.15 -25.06 5.44
C GLN A 509 -27.13 -23.88 4.47
N ASP A 510 -26.56 -24.07 3.27
CA ASP A 510 -26.48 -23.04 2.24
C ASP A 510 -27.87 -22.64 1.73
N TYR A 511 -28.76 -23.62 1.52
CA TYR A 511 -30.12 -23.38 1.03
C TYR A 511 -30.92 -22.48 1.98
N ILE A 512 -30.87 -22.76 3.28
CA ILE A 512 -31.56 -21.95 4.30
C ILE A 512 -30.95 -20.55 4.40
N GLN A 513 -29.62 -20.42 4.43
CA GLN A 513 -28.96 -19.13 4.48
C GLN A 513 -29.31 -18.25 3.28
N LEU A 514 -29.27 -18.80 2.07
CA LEU A 514 -29.65 -18.11 0.84
C LEU A 514 -31.15 -17.78 0.80
N SER A 515 -32.00 -18.67 1.34
CA SER A 515 -33.46 -18.46 1.39
C SER A 515 -33.83 -17.33 2.35
N VAL A 516 -33.18 -17.26 3.51
CA VAL A 516 -33.33 -16.15 4.47
C VAL A 516 -32.96 -14.82 3.83
N GLU A 517 -31.85 -14.76 3.09
CA GLU A 517 -31.46 -13.54 2.39
C GLU A 517 -32.42 -13.18 1.25
N ALA A 518 -32.97 -14.17 0.53
CA ALA A 518 -33.91 -13.95 -0.56
C ALA A 518 -35.20 -13.22 -0.12
N LEU A 519 -35.57 -13.36 1.16
CA LEU A 519 -36.73 -12.67 1.73
C LEU A 519 -36.49 -11.16 1.93
N SER A 520 -35.24 -10.69 1.93
CA SER A 520 -34.89 -9.28 2.13
C SER A 520 -35.56 -8.35 1.11
N LYS A 521 -35.94 -7.14 1.54
CA LYS A 521 -36.53 -6.10 0.68
C LYS A 521 -35.67 -5.72 -0.53
N HIS A 522 -34.34 -5.93 -0.44
CA HIS A 522 -33.40 -5.59 -1.49
C HIS A 522 -33.27 -6.65 -2.59
N ILE A 523 -33.65 -7.90 -2.31
CA ILE A 523 -33.48 -9.01 -3.25
C ILE A 523 -34.75 -9.23 -4.08
N GLN A 524 -34.56 -9.34 -5.39
CA GLN A 524 -35.59 -9.66 -6.36
C GLN A 524 -35.61 -11.17 -6.61
N VAL A 525 -36.77 -11.80 -6.37
CA VAL A 525 -36.97 -13.23 -6.60
C VAL A 525 -37.85 -13.46 -7.84
N PRO A 526 -37.70 -14.59 -8.55
CA PRO A 526 -38.52 -14.88 -9.73
C PRO A 526 -40.02 -14.88 -9.38
N ASN A 527 -40.84 -14.29 -10.26
CA ASN A 527 -42.30 -14.15 -10.07
C ASN A 527 -42.71 -13.37 -8.80
N ASN A 528 -41.77 -12.70 -8.12
CA ASN A 528 -41.98 -12.07 -6.81
C ASN A 528 -42.54 -13.04 -5.74
N ASP A 529 -42.31 -14.35 -5.90
CA ASP A 529 -42.87 -15.40 -5.04
C ASP A 529 -42.00 -15.67 -3.81
N LYS A 530 -41.96 -14.68 -2.90
CA LYS A 530 -41.29 -14.81 -1.59
C LYS A 530 -42.03 -15.79 -0.65
N ASP A 531 -43.33 -15.94 -0.82
CA ASP A 531 -44.18 -16.83 -0.01
C ASP A 531 -43.79 -18.31 -0.19
N ARG A 532 -43.45 -18.73 -1.41
CA ARG A 532 -42.86 -20.06 -1.64
C ARG A 532 -41.55 -20.25 -0.89
N ILE A 533 -40.65 -19.27 -0.89
CA ILE A 533 -39.36 -19.36 -0.20
C ILE A 533 -39.58 -19.47 1.32
N PHE A 534 -40.46 -18.65 1.88
CA PHE A 534 -40.83 -18.73 3.29
C PHE A 534 -41.43 -20.11 3.65
N ARG A 535 -42.36 -20.63 2.83
CA ARG A 535 -42.89 -21.99 3.00
C ARG A 535 -41.80 -23.05 2.92
N ASN A 536 -40.80 -22.90 2.06
CA ASN A 536 -39.68 -23.82 1.95
C ASN A 536 -38.78 -23.80 3.20
N ILE A 537 -38.51 -22.62 3.77
CA ILE A 537 -37.78 -22.50 5.05
C ILE A 537 -38.55 -23.26 6.15
N MET A 538 -39.87 -23.04 6.25
CA MET A 538 -40.72 -23.73 7.23
C MET A 538 -40.84 -25.24 6.97
N ALA A 539 -40.87 -25.67 5.71
CA ALA A 539 -40.88 -27.09 5.36
C ALA A 539 -39.59 -27.76 5.84
N VAL A 540 -38.43 -27.18 5.52
CA VAL A 540 -37.12 -27.70 5.95
C VAL A 540 -36.99 -27.66 7.47
N LEU A 541 -37.47 -26.61 8.15
CA LEU A 541 -37.54 -26.54 9.61
C LEU A 541 -38.36 -27.72 10.18
N ASN A 542 -39.46 -28.09 9.54
CA ASN A 542 -40.33 -29.20 9.94
C ASN A 542 -39.90 -30.57 9.36
N MET A 543 -38.66 -30.71 8.89
CA MET A 543 -38.11 -31.97 8.31
C MET A 543 -38.85 -32.45 7.06
N ASN A 544 -39.51 -31.53 6.33
CA ASN A 544 -40.14 -31.80 5.05
C ASN A 544 -39.24 -31.31 3.90
N ILE A 545 -39.34 -31.98 2.75
CA ILE A 545 -38.60 -31.61 1.54
C ILE A 545 -39.16 -30.29 0.98
N PRO A 546 -38.32 -29.29 0.68
CA PRO A 546 -38.78 -28.02 0.11
C PRO A 546 -39.34 -28.21 -1.31
N SER A 547 -40.27 -27.33 -1.71
CA SER A 547 -40.78 -27.29 -3.08
C SER A 547 -39.68 -26.87 -4.07
N PRO A 548 -39.69 -27.38 -5.32
CA PRO A 548 -38.62 -27.10 -6.28
C PRO A 548 -38.49 -25.61 -6.61
N GLU A 549 -37.24 -25.17 -6.81
CA GLU A 549 -36.96 -23.83 -7.32
C GLU A 549 -37.52 -23.64 -8.75
N PRO A 550 -37.92 -22.41 -9.14
CA PRO A 550 -38.51 -22.15 -10.44
C PRO A 550 -37.51 -22.38 -11.58
N ASN A 551 -38.02 -22.71 -12.77
CA ASN A 551 -37.25 -22.91 -14.01
C ASN A 551 -36.24 -24.08 -13.97
N LEU A 552 -36.49 -25.10 -13.14
CA LEU A 552 -35.67 -26.32 -13.10
C LEU A 552 -36.20 -27.41 -14.07
N PRO A 553 -35.33 -28.10 -14.85
CA PRO A 553 -35.75 -29.24 -15.68
C PRO A 553 -36.32 -30.41 -14.83
N PRO A 554 -37.36 -31.14 -15.30
CA PRO A 554 -37.98 -32.24 -14.55
C PRO A 554 -37.00 -33.36 -14.14
N SER A 555 -36.02 -33.67 -15.00
CA SER A 555 -34.99 -34.67 -14.74
C SER A 555 -34.06 -34.28 -13.59
N SER A 556 -33.72 -32.99 -13.47
CA SER A 556 -32.93 -32.45 -12.37
C SER A 556 -33.72 -32.43 -11.06
N GLN A 557 -35.04 -32.17 -11.12
CA GLN A 557 -35.91 -32.20 -9.94
C GLN A 557 -35.99 -33.59 -9.32
N SER A 558 -36.12 -34.64 -10.14
CA SER A 558 -36.21 -36.03 -9.66
C SER A 558 -34.93 -36.45 -8.93
N LYS A 559 -33.76 -36.14 -9.47
CA LYS A 559 -32.47 -36.39 -8.81
C LYS A 559 -32.30 -35.59 -7.52
N ALA A 560 -32.71 -34.32 -7.53
CA ALA A 560 -32.65 -33.50 -6.34
C ALA A 560 -33.54 -34.08 -5.23
N LEU A 561 -34.74 -34.58 -5.57
CA LEU A 561 -35.65 -35.21 -4.60
C LEU A 561 -35.00 -36.39 -3.89
N GLU A 562 -34.34 -37.29 -4.64
CA GLU A 562 -33.58 -38.41 -4.07
C GLU A 562 -32.48 -37.93 -3.10
N MET A 563 -31.74 -36.88 -3.48
CA MET A 563 -30.69 -36.30 -2.63
C MET A 563 -31.26 -35.65 -1.36
N TRP A 564 -32.37 -34.93 -1.47
CA TRP A 564 -33.06 -34.33 -0.32
C TRP A 564 -33.60 -35.39 0.63
N GLN A 565 -34.10 -36.51 0.11
CA GLN A 565 -34.61 -37.60 0.93
C GLN A 565 -33.51 -38.28 1.75
N LEU A 566 -32.28 -38.31 1.24
CA LEU A 566 -31.10 -38.78 1.98
C LEU A 566 -30.56 -37.74 2.98
N ALA A 567 -30.71 -36.44 2.68
CA ALA A 567 -30.11 -35.35 3.46
C ALA A 567 -31.03 -34.85 4.59
N ILE A 568 -32.35 -34.84 4.39
CA ILE A 568 -33.30 -34.17 5.30
C ILE A 568 -33.25 -34.75 6.72
N ASP A 569 -32.98 -36.05 6.85
CA ASP A 569 -32.95 -36.78 8.12
C ASP A 569 -31.55 -36.89 8.75
N LYS A 570 -30.46 -36.59 8.01
CA LYS A 570 -29.09 -36.94 8.43
C LYS A 570 -28.34 -35.86 9.22
N GLU A 571 -28.33 -34.60 8.78
CA GLU A 571 -27.76 -33.40 9.45
C GLU A 571 -27.67 -32.23 8.44
N PRO A 572 -27.69 -30.95 8.87
CA PRO A 572 -27.63 -30.45 10.24
C PRO A 572 -29.00 -30.32 10.93
N LEU A 573 -29.05 -30.65 12.23
CA LEU A 573 -30.20 -30.42 13.11
C LEU A 573 -30.27 -28.97 13.61
N THR A 574 -29.13 -28.27 13.62
CA THR A 574 -29.05 -26.84 13.95
C THR A 574 -28.40 -26.09 12.80
N VAL A 575 -29.15 -25.19 12.17
CA VAL A 575 -28.69 -24.31 11.09
C VAL A 575 -28.42 -22.93 11.67
N ALA A 576 -27.15 -22.61 11.91
CA ALA A 576 -26.75 -21.30 12.38
C ALA A 576 -26.49 -20.35 11.19
N ILE A 577 -27.13 -19.19 11.19
CA ILE A 577 -27.00 -18.17 10.15
C ILE A 577 -26.35 -16.94 10.75
N ASP A 578 -25.24 -16.50 10.15
CA ASP A 578 -24.62 -15.22 10.49
C ASP A 578 -25.30 -14.10 9.70
N MET A 579 -26.05 -13.26 10.42
CA MET A 579 -26.88 -12.21 9.81
C MET A 579 -26.07 -10.98 9.40
N ILE A 580 -24.79 -10.86 9.78
CA ILE A 580 -24.00 -9.65 9.56
C ILE A 580 -23.65 -9.41 8.08
N ASN A 581 -23.46 -10.48 7.32
CA ASN A 581 -22.94 -10.47 5.95
C ASN A 581 -24.01 -10.78 4.89
N ILE A 582 -25.30 -10.80 5.27
CA ILE A 582 -26.42 -11.04 4.38
C ILE A 582 -27.42 -9.89 4.45
N ALA A 583 -28.12 -9.62 3.36
CA ALA A 583 -29.26 -8.73 3.40
C ALA A 583 -30.38 -9.43 4.18
N SER A 584 -30.70 -8.94 5.37
CA SER A 584 -31.71 -9.58 6.22
C SER A 584 -33.13 -9.13 5.85
N PHE A 585 -34.10 -10.01 6.08
CA PHE A 585 -35.52 -9.66 6.13
C PHE A 585 -35.98 -9.26 7.55
N LEU A 586 -35.15 -9.55 8.56
CA LEU A 586 -35.32 -9.21 9.97
C LEU A 586 -34.22 -8.21 10.38
N GLU A 587 -34.61 -6.98 10.69
CA GLU A 587 -33.69 -5.91 11.09
C GLU A 587 -33.73 -5.73 12.60
N VAL A 588 -32.56 -5.53 13.21
CA VAL A 588 -32.39 -5.48 14.67
C VAL A 588 -31.57 -4.27 15.06
N LYS A 589 -32.06 -3.48 16.01
CA LYS A 589 -31.33 -2.39 16.66
C LYS A 589 -31.42 -2.53 18.18
N THR A 590 -30.31 -2.31 18.88
CA THR A 590 -30.24 -2.40 20.34
C THR A 590 -29.74 -1.09 20.94
N LYS A 591 -30.28 -0.71 22.09
CA LYS A 591 -29.97 0.54 22.75
C LYS A 591 -30.03 0.37 24.27
N PHE A 592 -28.93 0.62 24.97
CA PHE A 592 -28.98 0.94 26.39
C PHE A 592 -29.80 2.22 26.60
N LYS A 593 -30.73 2.24 27.54
CA LYS A 593 -31.59 3.42 27.76
C LYS A 593 -30.78 4.61 28.30
N GLN A 594 -29.71 4.32 29.05
CA GLN A 594 -28.81 5.30 29.61
C GLN A 594 -27.35 4.98 29.23
N GLN A 595 -26.54 6.03 29.08
CA GLN A 595 -25.10 5.91 28.82
C GLN A 595 -24.32 5.57 30.10
N LYS A 596 -24.93 5.78 31.26
CA LYS A 596 -24.38 5.46 32.59
C LYS A 596 -25.51 4.93 33.48
N TYR A 597 -25.23 3.88 34.25
CA TYR A 597 -26.11 3.36 35.30
C TYR A 597 -25.41 3.43 36.65
N ARG A 598 -26.18 3.59 37.73
CA ARG A 598 -25.67 3.46 39.10
C ARG A 598 -25.81 2.01 39.58
N MET A 599 -25.02 1.62 40.58
CA MET A 599 -25.06 0.28 41.17
C MET A 599 -26.43 -0.10 41.75
N ASP A 600 -27.21 0.88 42.21
CA ASP A 600 -28.59 0.69 42.70
C ASP A 600 -29.65 0.74 41.59
N ASP A 601 -29.29 1.19 40.38
CA ASP A 601 -30.20 1.24 39.24
C ASP A 601 -30.47 -0.16 38.66
N THR A 602 -31.63 -0.31 38.04
CA THR A 602 -31.91 -1.44 37.15
C THR A 602 -31.41 -1.09 35.75
N ILE A 603 -30.53 -1.91 35.18
CA ILE A 603 -30.03 -1.70 33.82
C ILE A 603 -31.13 -2.06 32.83
N GLU A 604 -31.40 -1.14 31.90
CA GLU A 604 -32.49 -1.25 30.93
C GLU A 604 -31.95 -1.23 29.50
N VAL A 605 -32.21 -2.29 28.74
CA VAL A 605 -31.83 -2.39 27.33
C VAL A 605 -33.07 -2.51 26.47
N GLU A 606 -33.21 -1.59 25.51
CA GLU A 606 -34.26 -1.62 24.51
C GLU A 606 -33.77 -2.35 23.25
N LEU A 607 -34.52 -3.36 22.83
CA LEU A 607 -34.33 -4.07 21.58
C LEU A 607 -35.48 -3.72 20.63
N PHE A 608 -35.14 -3.24 19.44
CA PHE A 608 -36.09 -2.93 18.38
C PHE A 608 -35.91 -3.91 17.23
N VAL A 609 -37.00 -4.55 16.84
CA VAL A 609 -37.01 -5.57 15.79
C VAL A 609 -38.03 -5.18 14.73
N ARG A 610 -37.61 -5.12 13.46
CA ARG A 610 -38.46 -4.84 12.31
C ARG A 610 -38.44 -6.02 11.35
N LEU A 611 -39.61 -6.59 11.06
CA LEU A 611 -39.78 -7.60 10.04
C LEU A 611 -40.16 -6.92 8.71
N THR A 612 -39.25 -6.91 7.74
CA THR A 612 -39.44 -6.18 6.47
C THR A 612 -40.27 -6.95 5.43
N TYR A 613 -40.42 -8.26 5.62
CA TYR A 613 -41.25 -9.11 4.77
C TYR A 613 -42.66 -9.21 5.37
N ASN A 614 -43.69 -9.06 4.54
CA ASN A 614 -45.09 -9.03 4.98
C ASN A 614 -45.60 -10.43 5.37
N THR A 615 -45.20 -10.90 6.57
CA THR A 615 -45.61 -12.19 7.13
C THR A 615 -45.71 -12.08 8.66
N THR A 616 -46.15 -13.16 9.31
CA THR A 616 -46.02 -13.34 10.76
C THR A 616 -44.92 -14.36 11.04
N LEU A 617 -43.88 -13.96 11.76
CA LEU A 617 -42.80 -14.85 12.18
C LEU A 617 -42.95 -15.19 13.67
N GLU A 618 -43.12 -16.48 13.97
CA GLU A 618 -43.10 -16.99 15.34
C GLU A 618 -41.68 -17.43 15.69
N VAL A 619 -41.05 -16.71 16.61
CA VAL A 619 -39.71 -17.02 17.14
C VAL A 619 -39.87 -17.74 18.46
N LYS A 620 -39.33 -18.96 18.59
CA LYS A 620 -39.51 -19.79 19.79
C LYS A 620 -38.81 -19.18 21.01
N SER A 621 -37.60 -18.68 20.80
CA SER A 621 -36.82 -17.97 21.80
C SER A 621 -35.91 -16.93 21.14
N ALA A 622 -35.65 -15.84 21.84
CA ALA A 622 -34.60 -14.90 21.48
C ALA A 622 -33.77 -14.56 22.72
N SER A 623 -32.47 -14.34 22.51
CA SER A 623 -31.55 -13.95 23.58
C SER A 623 -30.62 -12.83 23.12
N MET A 624 -30.13 -12.07 24.09
CA MET A 624 -29.15 -11.02 23.90
C MET A 624 -27.95 -11.29 24.81
N THR A 625 -26.76 -11.31 24.23
CA THR A 625 -25.51 -11.54 24.96
C THR A 625 -24.83 -10.21 25.23
N ILE A 626 -24.59 -9.90 26.50
CA ILE A 626 -23.86 -8.72 26.97
C ILE A 626 -22.51 -9.19 27.53
N SER A 627 -21.42 -8.52 27.18
CA SER A 627 -20.10 -8.74 27.76
C SER A 627 -19.77 -7.63 28.75
N THR A 628 -19.38 -8.00 29.97
CA THR A 628 -18.71 -7.13 30.94
C THR A 628 -17.20 -7.43 30.92
N ASN A 629 -16.40 -6.73 31.73
CA ASN A 629 -14.97 -7.03 31.87
C ASN A 629 -14.68 -8.37 32.56
N THR A 630 -15.65 -8.92 33.28
CA THR A 630 -15.49 -10.09 34.16
C THR A 630 -16.27 -11.31 33.65
N GLU A 631 -17.45 -11.10 33.06
CA GLU A 631 -18.37 -12.17 32.66
C GLU A 631 -19.15 -11.85 31.37
N THR A 632 -19.75 -12.87 30.76
CA THR A 632 -20.75 -12.73 29.69
C THR A 632 -22.12 -13.11 30.19
N ILE A 633 -23.07 -12.18 30.09
CA ILE A 633 -24.44 -12.30 30.55
C ILE A 633 -25.35 -12.59 29.36
N ASP A 634 -26.06 -13.71 29.39
CA ASP A 634 -27.10 -14.03 28.40
C ASP A 634 -28.49 -13.70 28.95
N ILE A 635 -29.15 -12.75 28.30
CA ILE A 635 -30.47 -12.27 28.69
C ILE A 635 -31.52 -12.84 27.75
N SER A 636 -32.50 -13.54 28.29
CA SER A 636 -33.65 -14.02 27.52
C SER A 636 -34.63 -12.87 27.24
N ILE A 637 -35.02 -12.70 25.97
CA ILE A 637 -35.97 -11.68 25.55
C ILE A 637 -37.38 -12.27 25.67
N THR A 638 -38.24 -11.61 26.44
CA THR A 638 -39.64 -12.03 26.66
C THR A 638 -40.63 -10.95 26.23
N ASP A 639 -41.79 -11.37 25.74
CA ASP A 639 -42.92 -10.51 25.39
C ASP A 639 -44.09 -10.82 26.33
N GLU A 640 -44.45 -9.86 27.20
CA GLU A 640 -45.49 -10.07 28.23
C GLU A 640 -45.28 -11.35 29.08
N GLY A 641 -44.02 -11.72 29.35
CA GLY A 641 -43.65 -12.93 30.11
C GLY A 641 -43.61 -14.23 29.29
N ARG A 642 -43.89 -14.19 27.99
CA ARG A 642 -43.75 -15.34 27.08
C ARG A 642 -42.37 -15.34 26.42
N THR A 643 -41.74 -16.51 26.31
CA THR A 643 -40.46 -16.69 25.61
C THR A 643 -40.61 -16.75 24.09
N THR A 644 -41.81 -17.14 23.62
CA THR A 644 -42.14 -17.17 22.20
C THR A 644 -42.60 -15.79 21.74
N LEU A 645 -41.94 -15.23 20.73
CA LEU A 645 -42.16 -13.89 20.21
C LEU A 645 -42.91 -13.96 18.88
N LYS A 646 -43.96 -13.16 18.75
CA LYS A 646 -44.68 -12.96 17.48
C LYS A 646 -44.26 -11.63 16.86
N LEU A 647 -43.68 -11.69 15.65
CA LEU A 647 -43.24 -10.54 14.87
C LEU A 647 -44.12 -10.39 13.62
N ILE A 648 -44.68 -9.20 13.40
CA ILE A 648 -45.59 -8.91 12.28
C ILE A 648 -44.85 -8.03 11.26
N GLY A 649 -45.01 -8.35 9.97
CA GLY A 649 -44.38 -7.64 8.87
C GLY A 649 -44.85 -6.19 8.77
N GLY A 650 -43.90 -5.26 8.61
CA GLY A 650 -44.18 -3.83 8.52
C GLY A 650 -44.34 -3.12 9.87
N GLU A 651 -44.29 -3.84 10.99
CA GLU A 651 -44.34 -3.28 12.34
C GLU A 651 -42.96 -3.34 13.02
N VAL A 652 -42.69 -2.33 13.85
CA VAL A 652 -41.52 -2.29 14.73
C VAL A 652 -41.95 -2.74 16.12
N LYS A 653 -41.36 -3.83 16.60
CA LYS A 653 -41.61 -4.32 17.96
C LYS A 653 -40.47 -3.94 18.89
N ARG A 654 -40.81 -3.36 20.04
CA ARG A 654 -39.87 -2.98 21.10
C ARG A 654 -39.95 -3.96 22.26
N PHE A 655 -38.79 -4.48 22.68
CA PHE A 655 -38.64 -5.31 23.87
C PHE A 655 -37.77 -4.56 24.89
N LEU A 656 -38.15 -4.61 26.17
CA LEU A 656 -37.39 -4.04 27.27
C LEU A 656 -36.80 -5.17 28.11
N CYS A 657 -35.47 -5.24 28.16
CA CYS A 657 -34.75 -6.21 28.97
C CYS A 657 -34.20 -5.49 30.21
N GLN A 658 -34.44 -6.06 31.40
CA GLN A 658 -34.03 -5.49 32.68
C GLN A 658 -33.17 -6.48 33.46
N PHE A 659 -32.06 -6.02 34.03
CA PHE A 659 -31.20 -6.82 34.90
C PHE A 659 -30.45 -5.93 35.90
N LYS A 660 -29.83 -6.53 36.91
CA LYS A 660 -29.01 -5.83 37.92
C LYS A 660 -27.52 -6.03 37.65
N ALA A 661 -26.73 -4.99 37.91
CA ALA A 661 -25.26 -5.07 37.85
C ALA A 661 -24.72 -5.95 38.99
N SER A 662 -23.62 -6.66 38.74
CA SER A 662 -22.89 -7.36 39.81
C SER A 662 -22.07 -6.37 40.63
N PRO A 663 -21.85 -6.58 41.94
CA PRO A 663 -20.97 -5.73 42.77
C PRO A 663 -19.55 -5.54 42.20
N HIS A 664 -19.09 -6.49 41.37
CA HIS A 664 -17.77 -6.44 40.71
C HIS A 664 -17.74 -5.57 39.44
N ASP A 665 -18.89 -5.11 38.95
CA ASP A 665 -18.98 -4.31 37.71
C ASP A 665 -18.77 -2.80 37.95
N ASN A 666 -18.55 -2.37 39.20
CA ASN A 666 -18.35 -0.95 39.54
C ASN A 666 -17.12 -0.37 38.81
N GLY A 667 -17.33 0.68 38.01
CA GLY A 667 -16.29 1.31 37.21
C GLY A 667 -15.95 0.59 35.90
N SER A 668 -16.70 -0.44 35.51
CA SER A 668 -16.52 -1.19 34.25
C SER A 668 -17.45 -0.71 33.12
N GLU A 669 -17.12 -1.06 31.88
CA GLU A 669 -17.98 -0.88 30.70
C GLU A 669 -18.69 -2.20 30.34
N MET A 670 -19.97 -2.09 29.99
CA MET A 670 -20.77 -3.18 29.44
C MET A 670 -20.99 -2.98 27.94
N LYS A 671 -20.90 -4.06 27.16
CA LYS A 671 -21.11 -4.04 25.70
C LYS A 671 -22.10 -5.09 25.25
N ILE A 672 -22.97 -4.76 24.29
CA ILE A 672 -23.88 -5.73 23.65
C ILE A 672 -23.11 -6.44 22.52
N LYS A 673 -22.94 -7.76 22.64
CA LYS A 673 -22.13 -8.56 21.69
C LYS A 673 -22.94 -9.12 20.53
N SER A 674 -24.12 -9.65 20.83
CA SER A 674 -24.99 -10.25 19.81
C SER A 674 -26.43 -10.38 20.27
N VAL A 675 -27.34 -10.42 19.29
CA VAL A 675 -28.75 -10.80 19.49
C VAL A 675 -29.05 -12.02 18.63
N SER A 676 -29.72 -13.01 19.20
CA SER A 676 -29.97 -14.30 18.56
C SER A 676 -31.46 -14.60 18.55
N PHE A 677 -32.00 -15.00 17.40
CA PHE A 677 -33.40 -15.43 17.25
C PHE A 677 -33.44 -16.89 16.81
N VAL A 678 -34.19 -17.72 17.53
CA VAL A 678 -34.28 -19.16 17.27
C VAL A 678 -35.66 -19.52 16.75
N LEU A 679 -35.70 -20.08 15.54
CA LEU A 679 -36.85 -20.81 15.02
C LEU A 679 -36.63 -22.28 15.36
N ASP A 680 -37.59 -22.90 16.04
CA ASP A 680 -37.46 -24.25 16.56
C ASP A 680 -38.68 -25.06 16.11
N SER A 681 -38.44 -26.15 15.38
CA SER A 681 -39.34 -27.30 15.43
C SER A 681 -38.72 -28.30 16.39
N ASP A 682 -39.52 -29.12 17.07
CA ASP A 682 -39.04 -30.14 18.02
C ASP A 682 -37.94 -31.08 17.45
N ARG A 683 -37.68 -31.03 16.13
CA ARG A 683 -36.67 -31.81 15.41
C ARG A 683 -35.52 -30.99 14.79
N ARG A 684 -35.69 -29.72 14.42
CA ARG A 684 -34.64 -28.88 13.78
C ARG A 684 -34.74 -27.42 14.21
N LYS A 685 -33.58 -26.79 14.39
CA LYS A 685 -33.44 -25.40 14.84
C LYS A 685 -32.76 -24.55 13.78
N ILE A 686 -33.27 -23.34 13.55
CA ILE A 686 -32.62 -22.30 12.76
C ILE A 686 -32.29 -21.14 13.69
N VAL A 687 -31.00 -20.80 13.81
CA VAL A 687 -30.51 -19.75 14.72
C VAL A 687 -30.01 -18.58 13.88
N MET A 688 -30.70 -17.44 13.94
CA MET A 688 -30.30 -16.19 13.29
C MET A 688 -29.50 -15.34 14.27
N ASN A 689 -28.19 -15.24 14.06
CA ASN A 689 -27.27 -14.53 14.94
C ASN A 689 -26.91 -13.15 14.37
N PHE A 690 -27.30 -12.09 15.07
CA PHE A 690 -26.93 -10.71 14.78
C PHE A 690 -25.73 -10.33 15.65
N LYS A 691 -24.53 -10.49 15.11
CA LYS A 691 -23.30 -10.01 15.77
C LYS A 691 -23.21 -8.50 15.63
N ILE A 692 -22.96 -7.83 16.75
CA ILE A 692 -22.75 -6.39 16.82
C ILE A 692 -21.24 -6.18 16.81
N ASP A 693 -20.68 -6.07 15.60
CA ASP A 693 -19.23 -6.00 15.40
C ASP A 693 -18.72 -4.58 15.72
N GLU A 694 -17.48 -4.49 16.21
CA GLU A 694 -16.76 -3.23 16.43
C GLU A 694 -16.41 -2.60 15.06
N ILE A 695 -17.42 -2.11 14.34
CA ILE A 695 -17.15 -1.12 13.31
C ILE A 695 -16.58 0.07 14.08
N LYS A 696 -15.24 0.18 14.07
CA LYS A 696 -14.48 1.35 14.51
C LYS A 696 -15.35 2.56 14.27
N ASN A 697 -15.65 3.30 15.34
CA ASN A 697 -16.29 4.62 15.33
C ASN A 697 -15.98 5.35 14.01
N VAL A 698 -16.77 5.09 12.98
CA VAL A 698 -17.19 6.13 12.07
C VAL A 698 -18.09 6.87 13.01
N GLU A 699 -17.59 7.98 13.57
CA GLU A 699 -18.49 8.99 14.12
C GLU A 699 -19.69 9.00 13.18
N PRO A 700 -20.91 8.75 13.66
CA PRO A 700 -22.06 8.84 12.80
C PRO A 700 -22.14 10.32 12.42
N THR A 701 -21.46 10.71 11.34
CA THR A 701 -21.74 11.93 10.59
C THR A 701 -23.07 11.66 9.90
N VAL A 702 -24.11 11.48 10.71
CA VAL A 702 -25.48 11.64 10.28
C VAL A 702 -25.57 13.13 10.05
N HIS A 703 -25.44 13.50 8.79
CA HIS A 703 -25.91 14.77 8.26
C HIS A 703 -27.44 14.73 8.37
N PRO A 704 -28.08 15.34 9.37
CA PRO A 704 -29.53 15.27 9.53
C PRO A 704 -30.23 15.86 8.30
N GLU A 705 -29.55 16.78 7.60
CA GLU A 705 -29.95 17.31 6.29
C GLU A 705 -30.09 16.26 5.18
N LEU A 706 -29.39 15.12 5.27
CA LEU A 706 -29.47 14.05 4.27
C LEU A 706 -30.62 13.07 4.52
N LEU A 707 -31.21 13.05 5.73
CA LEU A 707 -32.41 12.24 6.03
C LEU A 707 -33.62 12.69 5.20
N HIS A 708 -33.64 13.96 4.78
CA HIS A 708 -34.71 14.52 3.94
C HIS A 708 -34.66 14.04 2.48
N PHE A 709 -33.55 13.43 2.04
CA PHE A 709 -33.37 12.91 0.67
C PHE A 709 -33.63 11.40 0.54
N ILE A 710 -34.04 10.72 1.62
CA ILE A 710 -34.41 9.30 1.57
C ILE A 710 -35.81 9.16 0.97
N LEU A 711 -35.88 8.68 -0.28
CA LEU A 711 -37.11 8.26 -0.94
C LEU A 711 -37.58 6.90 -0.38
N SER A 712 -38.40 6.90 0.67
CA SER A 712 -39.15 5.71 1.14
C SER A 712 -40.45 6.12 1.87
N PRO A 713 -41.49 5.26 1.98
CA PRO A 713 -42.86 5.63 2.32
C PRO A 713 -43.02 6.27 3.71
N LYS A 714 -44.03 7.13 3.83
CA LYS A 714 -44.38 7.99 4.98
C LYS A 714 -44.75 7.24 6.30
N THR A 715 -44.50 5.95 6.44
CA THR A 715 -45.04 5.13 7.54
C THR A 715 -44.04 4.72 8.61
N ASP A 716 -42.72 4.88 8.40
CA ASP A 716 -41.73 4.09 9.17
C ASP A 716 -40.50 4.89 9.67
N TYR A 717 -40.65 6.20 9.88
CA TYR A 717 -39.56 7.07 10.36
C TYR A 717 -38.98 6.61 11.70
N GLU A 718 -39.75 5.93 12.55
CA GLU A 718 -39.32 5.56 13.90
C GLU A 718 -38.12 4.61 13.89
N PHE A 719 -38.15 3.52 13.10
CA PHE A 719 -37.04 2.55 13.14
C PHE A 719 -35.73 3.12 12.63
N ASP A 720 -35.78 3.84 11.50
CA ASP A 720 -34.58 4.35 10.84
C ASP A 720 -33.92 5.49 11.66
N CYS A 721 -34.69 6.23 12.47
CA CYS A 721 -34.19 7.26 13.39
C CYS A 721 -33.58 6.71 14.69
N ILE A 722 -33.78 5.43 15.02
CA ILE A 722 -33.19 4.83 16.24
C ILE A 722 -31.67 4.77 16.10
N MET A 723 -30.98 5.50 16.96
CA MET A 723 -29.54 5.45 17.17
C MET A 723 -29.20 4.30 18.12
N PRO A 724 -28.40 3.30 17.70
CA PRO A 724 -27.93 2.25 18.58
C PRO A 724 -27.04 2.83 19.69
N LEU A 725 -27.22 2.35 20.92
CA LEU A 725 -26.28 2.57 22.03
C LEU A 725 -25.88 1.19 22.55
N THR A 726 -24.75 0.69 22.05
CA THR A 726 -24.30 -0.70 22.28
C THR A 726 -23.31 -0.82 23.42
N THR A 727 -22.94 0.30 24.07
CA THR A 727 -22.05 0.35 25.25
C THR A 727 -22.63 1.26 26.34
N THR A 728 -22.37 0.94 27.61
CA THR A 728 -22.76 1.74 28.79
C THR A 728 -21.76 1.56 29.94
N SER A 729 -21.68 2.48 30.90
CA SER A 729 -20.79 2.38 32.07
C SER A 729 -21.52 2.33 33.41
N ILE A 730 -20.92 1.66 34.40
CA ILE A 730 -21.51 1.47 35.73
C ILE A 730 -20.76 2.31 36.77
N THR A 731 -21.51 2.99 37.63
CA THR A 731 -21.02 3.96 38.63
C THR A 731 -21.56 3.67 40.03
N SER A 732 -20.85 4.13 41.08
CA SER A 732 -21.23 3.92 42.48
C SER A 732 -22.49 4.72 42.92
N ARG A 733 -23.07 4.36 44.07
CA ARG A 733 -24.26 5.01 44.64
C ARG A 733 -23.99 6.47 45.05
N GLU A 734 -25.01 7.32 44.91
CA GLU A 734 -24.96 8.74 45.29
C GLU A 734 -24.93 8.96 46.81
N CYS A 735 -23.94 9.72 47.29
CA CYS A 735 -23.74 10.04 48.70
C CYS A 735 -24.58 11.26 49.16
N ARG A 736 -25.24 11.14 50.32
CA ARG A 736 -26.11 12.19 50.91
C ARG A 736 -25.42 13.08 51.96
N LEU A 737 -24.09 13.10 52.04
CA LEU A 737 -23.37 14.09 52.86
C LEU A 737 -23.35 15.46 52.18
N SER A 738 -23.30 16.55 52.97
CA SER A 738 -23.10 17.93 52.50
C SER A 738 -21.87 18.60 53.14
N LEU A 739 -21.37 19.68 52.53
CA LEU A 739 -20.15 20.38 52.94
C LEU A 739 -20.36 21.91 52.96
N ASP A 740 -20.03 22.57 54.07
CA ASP A 740 -19.97 24.04 54.22
C ASP A 740 -18.51 24.52 54.37
N ILE A 741 -18.14 25.67 53.78
CA ILE A 741 -16.74 26.15 53.71
C ILE A 741 -16.66 27.65 54.02
N LYS A 742 -15.72 28.06 54.90
CA LYS A 742 -15.50 29.45 55.31
C LYS A 742 -14.03 29.86 55.17
N ASN A 743 -13.75 30.95 54.45
CA ASN A 743 -12.41 31.55 54.26
C ASN A 743 -12.48 33.03 53.77
N ALA A 744 -11.34 33.75 53.77
CA ALA A 744 -11.23 35.18 53.41
C ALA A 744 -10.48 35.43 52.07
N VAL A 745 -10.98 34.86 50.98
CA VAL A 745 -10.36 34.91 49.63
C VAL A 745 -10.38 36.36 49.08
N PRO A 746 -9.35 36.85 48.36
CA PRO A 746 -8.18 36.13 47.85
C PRO A 746 -7.04 35.96 48.85
N ALA A 747 -6.30 34.86 48.69
CA ALA A 747 -5.03 34.62 49.35
C ALA A 747 -3.90 35.38 48.63
N LEU A 748 -2.87 35.77 49.38
CA LEU A 748 -1.70 36.46 48.88
C LEU A 748 -0.54 35.46 48.70
N GLN A 749 0.17 35.59 47.59
CA GLN A 749 1.32 34.73 47.25
C GLN A 749 2.32 34.64 48.42
N GLY A 750 2.66 33.41 48.82
CA GLY A 750 3.63 33.14 49.89
C GLY A 750 3.07 33.09 51.31
N GLU A 751 1.81 33.48 51.54
CA GLU A 751 1.18 33.40 52.86
C GLU A 751 0.56 32.02 53.14
N TRP A 752 0.42 31.66 54.42
CA TRP A 752 -0.37 30.50 54.86
C TRP A 752 -1.83 30.89 55.04
N PHE A 753 -2.69 30.48 54.10
CA PHE A 753 -4.08 30.89 54.04
C PHE A 753 -5.02 29.87 54.71
N PRO A 754 -5.74 30.23 55.79
CA PRO A 754 -6.66 29.31 56.49
C PRO A 754 -7.99 29.12 55.76
N THR A 755 -8.51 27.88 55.74
CA THR A 755 -9.85 27.54 55.24
C THR A 755 -10.51 26.47 56.13
N THR A 756 -11.68 26.78 56.68
CA THR A 756 -12.45 25.87 57.54
C THR A 756 -13.55 25.18 56.75
N PHE A 757 -13.67 23.86 56.86
CA PHE A 757 -14.74 23.06 56.23
C PHE A 757 -15.56 22.30 57.29
N THR A 758 -16.85 22.10 57.01
CA THR A 758 -17.80 21.39 57.89
C THR A 758 -18.62 20.38 57.08
N VAL A 759 -18.51 19.10 57.40
CA VAL A 759 -19.29 18.01 56.77
C VAL A 759 -20.53 17.72 57.59
N ILE A 760 -21.70 17.54 56.96
CA ILE A 760 -22.98 17.27 57.63
C ILE A 760 -23.57 15.95 57.11
N ASN A 761 -23.99 15.08 58.04
CA ASN A 761 -24.59 13.78 57.71
C ASN A 761 -26.11 13.87 57.47
N HIS A 762 -26.55 13.65 56.22
CA HIS A 762 -27.98 13.50 55.85
C HIS A 762 -28.37 12.07 55.42
N GLU A 763 -27.57 11.05 55.73
CA GLU A 763 -27.99 9.65 55.53
C GLU A 763 -29.09 9.25 56.52
N ASP A 764 -29.86 8.21 56.18
CA ASP A 764 -31.02 7.77 56.96
C ASP A 764 -30.62 7.09 58.30
N GLY A 765 -29.34 6.71 58.44
CA GLY A 765 -28.73 6.10 59.62
C GLY A 765 -27.28 6.58 59.88
N PRO A 766 -26.56 5.99 60.85
CA PRO A 766 -25.15 6.31 61.08
C PRO A 766 -24.29 5.91 59.87
N VAL A 767 -23.27 6.71 59.56
CA VAL A 767 -22.23 6.35 58.60
C VAL A 767 -21.02 5.81 59.36
N HIS A 768 -20.42 4.74 58.83
CA HIS A 768 -19.29 4.07 59.45
C HIS A 768 -17.99 4.33 58.66
N ASP A 769 -16.86 4.31 59.37
CA ASP A 769 -15.51 4.45 58.79
C ASP A 769 -15.32 5.71 57.91
N MET A 770 -15.86 6.85 58.35
CA MET A 770 -15.73 8.09 57.59
C MET A 770 -14.26 8.54 57.52
N SER A 771 -13.78 8.71 56.29
CA SER A 771 -12.46 9.29 56.00
C SER A 771 -12.56 10.44 55.02
N ILE A 772 -11.77 11.49 55.28
CA ILE A 772 -11.69 12.68 54.45
C ILE A 772 -10.28 12.74 53.86
N VAL A 773 -10.19 12.87 52.55
CA VAL A 773 -8.93 12.98 51.81
C VAL A 773 -8.91 14.33 51.11
N LEU A 774 -7.94 15.16 51.46
CA LEU A 774 -7.66 16.43 50.80
C LEU A 774 -6.63 16.20 49.68
N SER A 775 -6.98 16.60 48.46
CA SER A 775 -6.11 16.54 47.29
C SER A 775 -6.20 17.83 46.49
N LEU A 776 -5.20 18.10 45.66
CA LEU A 776 -5.21 19.24 44.74
C LEU A 776 -5.60 18.77 43.34
N LEU A 777 -6.59 19.42 42.73
CA LEU A 777 -6.98 19.11 41.35
C LEU A 777 -6.13 19.88 40.35
N SER A 778 -5.63 19.16 39.35
CA SER A 778 -4.97 19.75 38.19
C SER A 778 -5.96 20.63 37.41
N SER A 779 -5.54 21.83 37.07
CA SER A 779 -6.28 22.73 36.17
C SER A 779 -5.39 23.11 34.96
N PRO A 780 -5.95 23.61 33.85
CA PRO A 780 -5.14 24.13 32.74
C PRO A 780 -4.10 25.16 33.21
N ASP A 781 -4.46 25.96 34.21
CA ASP A 781 -3.62 27.01 34.78
C ASP A 781 -2.61 26.47 35.83
N ASN A 782 -2.83 25.28 36.38
CA ASN A 782 -1.95 24.62 37.35
C ASN A 782 -1.99 23.08 37.19
N PRO A 783 -1.27 22.51 36.19
CA PRO A 783 -1.36 21.09 35.85
C PRO A 783 -0.75 20.17 36.92
N ASN A 784 0.27 20.63 37.66
CA ASN A 784 0.92 19.89 38.75
C ASN A 784 0.83 20.73 40.04
N PRO A 785 -0.33 20.79 40.69
CA PRO A 785 -0.53 21.70 41.83
C PRO A 785 0.27 21.30 43.07
N GLU A 786 0.58 20.02 43.24
CA GLU A 786 1.29 19.44 44.38
C GLU A 786 2.76 19.87 44.47
N SER A 787 3.39 20.28 43.36
CA SER A 787 4.80 20.70 43.36
C SER A 787 5.03 22.14 43.82
N VAL A 788 3.97 22.93 43.90
CA VAL A 788 4.04 24.39 44.14
C VAL A 788 3.09 24.86 45.25
N THR A 789 2.30 23.95 45.83
CA THR A 789 1.28 24.24 46.84
C THR A 789 1.46 23.31 48.02
N GLU A 790 1.72 23.92 49.17
CA GLU A 790 1.77 23.27 50.48
C GLU A 790 0.36 23.26 51.08
N LEU A 791 -0.04 22.12 51.64
CA LEU A 791 -1.28 21.93 52.40
C LEU A 791 -0.93 21.31 53.75
N GLY A 792 -1.65 21.67 54.79
CA GLY A 792 -1.51 21.06 56.12
C GLY A 792 -2.69 21.42 57.02
N PHE A 793 -2.94 20.63 58.07
CA PHE A 793 -3.94 20.98 59.08
C PHE A 793 -3.40 21.94 60.16
N THR A 794 -2.08 22.06 60.28
CA THR A 794 -1.39 22.99 61.19
C THR A 794 -0.75 24.15 60.43
N HIS A 795 -0.83 25.37 60.99
CA HIS A 795 -0.25 26.56 60.36
C HIS A 795 1.28 26.45 60.32
N GLY A 796 1.87 26.56 59.12
CA GLY A 796 3.32 26.55 58.97
C GLY A 796 3.95 25.19 58.70
N GLU A 797 3.18 24.09 58.84
CA GLU A 797 3.68 22.73 58.68
C GLU A 797 3.04 22.07 57.45
N PRO A 798 3.79 21.84 56.36
CA PRO A 798 3.28 21.13 55.19
C PRO A 798 3.19 19.61 55.47
N GLU A 799 2.08 19.00 55.07
CA GLU A 799 1.86 17.55 55.12
C GLU A 799 1.96 16.91 53.72
N ALA A 800 2.33 15.63 53.67
CA ALA A 800 2.41 14.88 52.42
C ALA A 800 1.01 14.65 51.82
N GLN A 801 0.82 15.01 50.55
CA GLN A 801 -0.44 14.86 49.85
C GLN A 801 -0.58 13.46 49.21
N PRO A 802 -1.79 12.88 49.13
CA PRO A 802 -3.04 13.43 49.63
C PRO A 802 -3.17 13.31 51.15
N ILE A 803 -3.69 14.35 51.80
CA ILE A 803 -3.76 14.40 53.27
C ILE A 803 -5.01 13.66 53.71
N LYS A 804 -4.84 12.59 54.50
CA LYS A 804 -5.94 11.75 54.99
C LYS A 804 -6.24 12.04 56.45
N LEU A 805 -7.51 12.34 56.71
CA LEU A 805 -8.09 12.54 58.04
C LEU A 805 -9.09 11.42 58.32
N CYS A 806 -8.84 10.63 59.37
CA CYS A 806 -9.76 9.58 59.82
C CYS A 806 -10.72 10.17 60.85
N VAL A 807 -12.01 10.22 60.51
CA VAL A 807 -13.05 10.84 61.36
C VAL A 807 -13.76 9.78 62.22
N GLY A 808 -13.99 8.59 61.68
CA GLY A 808 -14.69 7.49 62.38
C GLY A 808 -16.21 7.50 62.13
N ASP A 809 -17.00 7.11 63.12
CA ASP A 809 -18.45 7.00 62.98
C ASP A 809 -19.13 8.36 63.18
N VAL A 810 -19.97 8.76 62.22
CA VAL A 810 -20.72 10.02 62.29
C VAL A 810 -22.21 9.71 62.40
N SER A 811 -22.79 10.05 63.56
CA SER A 811 -24.20 9.81 63.85
C SER A 811 -25.11 10.64 62.95
N LYS A 812 -26.36 10.19 62.79
CA LYS A 812 -27.36 10.87 61.97
C LYS A 812 -27.51 12.34 62.39
N SER A 813 -27.50 13.24 61.40
CA SER A 813 -27.67 14.70 61.60
C SER A 813 -26.59 15.39 62.42
N SER A 814 -25.44 14.74 62.66
CA SER A 814 -24.26 15.39 63.25
C SER A 814 -23.37 16.03 62.17
N SER A 815 -22.51 16.97 62.59
CA SER A 815 -21.54 17.63 61.73
C SER A 815 -20.12 17.53 62.29
N TYR A 816 -19.14 17.51 61.39
CA TYR A 816 -17.71 17.48 61.70
C TYR A 816 -17.02 18.68 61.05
N SER A 817 -16.23 19.46 61.81
CA SER A 817 -15.57 20.68 61.31
C SER A 817 -14.06 20.62 61.55
N ASN A 818 -13.26 21.05 60.57
CA ASN A 818 -11.80 21.16 60.68
C ASN A 818 -11.26 22.28 59.76
N THR A 819 -10.04 22.78 60.02
CA THR A 819 -9.39 23.86 59.27
C THR A 819 -8.11 23.34 58.62
N PHE A 820 -7.93 23.61 57.32
CA PHE A 820 -6.66 23.40 56.62
C PHE A 820 -6.04 24.73 56.20
N TYR A 821 -4.72 24.74 56.06
CA TYR A 821 -3.93 25.88 55.62
C TYR A 821 -3.35 25.58 54.23
N LEU A 822 -3.39 26.57 53.34
CA LEU A 822 -2.84 26.49 52.00
C LEU A 822 -1.80 27.57 51.80
N LYS A 823 -0.60 27.20 51.34
CA LYS A 823 0.44 28.14 50.93
C LYS A 823 0.91 27.82 49.53
N THR A 824 1.00 28.83 48.67
CA THR A 824 1.56 28.66 47.33
C THR A 824 2.33 29.89 46.88
N ASN A 825 3.38 29.63 46.10
CA ASN A 825 4.13 30.66 45.40
C ASN A 825 3.61 30.90 43.98
N ARG A 826 2.52 30.23 43.56
CA ARG A 826 1.93 30.39 42.22
C ARG A 826 0.64 31.23 42.30
N THR A 827 0.53 32.24 41.44
CA THR A 827 -0.69 33.06 41.34
C THR A 827 -1.68 32.41 40.37
N ALA A 828 -2.54 31.57 40.92
CA ALA A 828 -3.58 30.86 40.19
C ALA A 828 -4.78 30.60 41.11
N THR A 829 -5.88 30.14 40.53
CA THR A 829 -6.97 29.57 41.32
C THR A 829 -6.68 28.11 41.59
N THR A 830 -6.38 27.79 42.84
CA THR A 830 -6.13 26.42 43.30
C THR A 830 -7.45 25.77 43.70
N THR A 831 -7.74 24.62 43.11
CA THR A 831 -8.94 23.84 43.45
C THR A 831 -8.55 22.73 44.41
N VAL A 832 -9.01 22.82 45.66
CA VAL A 832 -8.82 21.79 46.67
C VAL A 832 -10.01 20.84 46.61
N GLN A 833 -9.74 19.57 46.33
CA GLN A 833 -10.72 18.50 46.39
C GLN A 833 -10.75 17.90 47.80
N ILE A 834 -11.97 17.75 48.31
CA ILE A 834 -12.28 17.18 49.62
C ILE A 834 -13.10 15.93 49.34
N LYS A 835 -12.42 14.78 49.27
CA LYS A 835 -13.05 13.48 49.03
C LYS A 835 -13.47 12.86 50.35
N VAL A 836 -14.75 12.56 50.48
CA VAL A 836 -15.34 11.92 51.65
C VAL A 836 -15.72 10.49 51.29
N MET A 837 -15.24 9.52 52.05
CA MET A 837 -15.54 8.08 51.87
C MET A 837 -16.08 7.51 53.18
N TYR A 838 -17.12 6.68 53.10
CA TYR A 838 -17.73 6.01 54.24
C TYR A 838 -18.49 4.76 53.80
N THR A 839 -18.83 3.90 54.76
CA THR A 839 -19.64 2.70 54.54
C THR A 839 -21.01 2.83 55.20
N ILE A 840 -22.00 2.19 54.57
CA ILE A 840 -23.36 2.08 55.10
C ILE A 840 -23.87 0.65 54.97
N ASN A 841 -24.78 0.28 55.87
CA ASN A 841 -25.47 -0.99 55.81
C ASN A 841 -26.82 -0.80 55.11
N ALA A 842 -26.89 -1.16 53.82
CA ALA A 842 -28.14 -1.19 53.06
C ALA A 842 -28.78 -2.60 53.13
N TYR A 843 -30.12 -2.66 53.04
CA TYR A 843 -30.90 -3.90 53.22
C TYR A 843 -30.52 -5.05 52.27
N GLU A 844 -30.02 -4.76 51.06
CA GLU A 844 -29.71 -5.76 50.02
C GLU A 844 -28.20 -6.01 49.84
N THR A 845 -27.34 -5.10 50.31
CA THR A 845 -25.88 -5.18 50.21
C THR A 845 -25.24 -4.61 51.49
N PRO A 846 -24.77 -5.47 52.42
CA PRO A 846 -24.02 -5.02 53.60
C PRO A 846 -22.67 -4.43 53.18
N GLN A 847 -22.19 -3.40 53.89
CA GLN A 847 -20.94 -2.68 53.59
C GLN A 847 -20.89 -2.03 52.19
N LEU A 848 -21.93 -1.28 51.81
CA LEU A 848 -21.89 -0.51 50.57
C LEU A 848 -20.97 0.71 50.72
N GLU A 849 -19.89 0.74 49.94
CA GLU A 849 -18.97 1.87 49.89
C GLU A 849 -19.60 3.06 49.16
N CYS A 850 -19.61 4.20 49.84
CA CYS A 850 -20.08 5.47 49.30
C CYS A 850 -18.92 6.46 49.28
N SER A 851 -18.80 7.21 48.18
CA SER A 851 -17.79 8.27 48.06
C SER A 851 -18.37 9.50 47.40
N LYS A 852 -17.96 10.69 47.85
CA LYS A 852 -18.30 11.97 47.21
C LYS A 852 -17.11 12.89 47.22
N GLU A 853 -16.93 13.60 46.12
CA GLU A 853 -15.87 14.58 45.97
C GLU A 853 -16.50 15.97 45.99
N PHE A 854 -16.11 16.78 46.98
CA PHE A 854 -16.43 18.20 47.04
C PHE A 854 -15.21 19.01 46.58
N THR A 855 -15.42 20.23 46.12
CA THR A 855 -14.33 21.09 45.66
C THR A 855 -14.49 22.52 46.17
N THR A 856 -13.40 23.14 46.62
CA THR A 856 -13.33 24.57 46.91
C THR A 856 -12.25 25.25 46.09
N LYS A 857 -12.50 26.50 45.69
CA LYS A 857 -11.61 27.30 44.84
C LYS A 857 -11.01 28.43 45.66
N ILE A 858 -9.68 28.46 45.78
CA ILE A 858 -8.94 29.50 46.48
C ILE A 858 -8.09 30.24 45.45
N THR A 859 -8.43 31.50 45.18
CA THR A 859 -7.69 32.36 44.26
C THR A 859 -6.51 33.02 44.97
N VAL A 860 -5.31 32.87 44.40
CA VAL A 860 -4.06 33.44 44.94
C VAL A 860 -3.52 34.53 44.03
N ILE A 861 -3.27 35.72 44.59
CA ILE A 861 -2.82 36.92 43.87
C ILE A 861 -1.46 37.42 44.38
N LYS A 862 -0.76 38.20 43.55
CA LYS A 862 0.52 38.82 43.94
C LYS A 862 0.27 40.00 44.88
N PRO A 863 1.04 40.17 45.97
CA PRO A 863 0.93 41.34 46.83
C PRO A 863 1.56 42.60 46.19
N PHE A 864 2.65 42.43 45.43
CA PHE A 864 3.41 43.52 44.80
C PHE A 864 3.85 43.18 43.37
N GLU A 865 4.12 44.23 42.59
CA GLU A 865 4.78 44.18 41.28
C GLU A 865 5.99 45.13 41.31
N VAL A 866 7.19 44.63 41.01
CA VAL A 866 8.43 45.42 41.02
C VAL A 866 8.96 45.60 39.59
N SER A 867 9.13 46.85 39.16
CA SER A 867 9.80 47.20 37.90
C SER A 867 11.16 47.86 38.19
N THR A 868 12.09 47.88 37.22
CA THR A 868 13.44 48.42 37.45
C THR A 868 13.97 49.15 36.22
N SER A 869 14.55 50.33 36.43
CA SER A 869 15.31 51.07 35.42
C SER A 869 16.79 51.17 35.80
N PHE A 870 17.65 51.13 34.77
CA PHE A 870 19.09 51.34 34.92
C PHE A 870 19.46 52.67 34.26
N VAL A 871 20.14 53.53 35.01
CA VAL A 871 20.54 54.85 34.52
C VAL A 871 22.01 55.11 34.79
N SER A 872 22.65 55.88 33.92
CA SER A 872 24.01 56.37 34.14
C SER A 872 24.04 57.34 35.33
N MET A 873 25.24 57.75 35.75
CA MET A 873 25.42 58.78 36.78
C MET A 873 24.77 60.13 36.42
N ASN A 874 24.42 60.35 35.15
CA ASN A 874 23.68 61.53 34.68
C ASN A 874 22.18 61.26 34.49
N PHE A 875 21.63 60.21 35.10
CA PHE A 875 20.23 59.77 35.01
C PHE A 875 19.75 59.45 33.58
N LYS A 876 20.66 59.19 32.64
CA LYS A 876 20.30 58.74 31.29
C LYS A 876 20.12 57.21 31.28
N PRO A 877 19.06 56.66 30.66
CA PRO A 877 18.88 55.22 30.58
C PRO A 877 20.08 54.51 29.96
N ILE A 878 20.49 53.39 30.55
CA ILE A 878 21.55 52.53 30.02
C ILE A 878 21.00 51.14 29.74
N THR A 879 21.48 50.53 28.66
CA THR A 879 21.12 49.17 28.26
C THR A 879 22.26 48.17 28.49
N LYS A 880 23.45 48.66 28.85
CA LYS A 880 24.63 47.87 29.23
C LYS A 880 25.59 48.70 30.08
N CYS A 881 26.52 48.03 30.76
CA CYS A 881 27.55 48.66 31.58
C CYS A 881 28.95 48.11 31.28
N TYR A 882 29.98 48.80 31.78
CA TYR A 882 31.38 48.43 31.62
C TYR A 882 31.99 48.05 32.98
N VAL A 883 32.99 47.17 32.96
CA VAL A 883 33.73 46.80 34.17
C VAL A 883 34.37 48.05 34.80
N ASP A 884 34.13 48.22 36.11
CA ASP A 884 34.54 49.35 36.96
C ASP A 884 33.92 50.72 36.61
N ASP A 885 32.78 50.74 35.90
CA ASP A 885 32.05 51.97 35.58
C ASP A 885 30.70 52.03 36.36
N PRO A 886 30.48 53.04 37.24
CA PRO A 886 29.32 53.10 38.12
C PRO A 886 28.01 53.52 37.42
N PHE A 887 26.89 52.98 37.91
CA PHE A 887 25.52 53.30 37.44
C PHE A 887 24.48 53.11 38.56
N ILE A 888 23.25 53.59 38.36
CA ILE A 888 22.17 53.58 39.35
C ILE A 888 21.07 52.59 38.94
N VAL A 889 20.61 51.80 39.90
CA VAL A 889 19.46 50.87 39.82
C VAL A 889 18.29 51.50 40.53
N MET A 890 17.13 51.61 39.87
CA MET A 890 15.93 52.21 40.45
C MET A 890 14.74 51.24 40.42
N PRO A 891 14.50 50.47 41.50
CA PRO A 891 13.30 49.63 41.66
C PRO A 891 12.05 50.47 41.98
N GLN A 892 10.91 50.12 41.37
CA GLN A 892 9.59 50.70 41.67
C GLN A 892 8.62 49.59 42.08
N ILE A 893 8.05 49.70 43.29
CA ILE A 893 7.11 48.76 43.91
C ILE A 893 5.69 49.27 43.74
N LYS A 894 4.86 48.53 43.02
CA LYS A 894 3.42 48.77 42.85
C LYS A 894 2.62 47.80 43.68
N ILE A 895 1.66 48.31 44.46
CA ILE A 895 0.91 47.51 45.45
C ILE A 895 -0.38 47.00 44.80
N LEU A 896 -0.52 45.67 44.77
CA LEU A 896 -1.61 44.96 44.09
C LEU A 896 -2.60 44.29 45.06
N SER A 897 -2.27 44.22 46.35
CA SER A 897 -3.12 43.60 47.36
C SER A 897 -4.42 44.41 47.58
N PRO A 898 -5.60 43.75 47.59
CA PRO A 898 -6.87 44.38 48.00
C PRO A 898 -6.97 44.53 49.52
N TRP A 899 -6.05 43.90 50.26
CA TRP A 899 -5.93 44.00 51.71
C TRP A 899 -4.84 45.01 52.08
N ASN A 900 -5.04 45.76 53.17
CA ASN A 900 -4.01 46.67 53.70
C ASN A 900 -2.78 45.88 54.15
N LEU A 901 -1.59 46.34 53.73
CA LEU A 901 -0.31 45.71 54.04
C LEU A 901 0.62 46.69 54.77
N VAL A 902 1.58 46.14 55.51
CA VAL A 902 2.71 46.89 56.08
C VAL A 902 4.00 46.36 55.46
N ILE A 903 4.75 47.21 54.76
CA ILE A 903 6.11 46.91 54.26
C ILE A 903 7.09 47.24 55.38
N LEU A 904 7.78 46.24 55.90
CA LEU A 904 8.72 46.38 57.01
C LEU A 904 10.07 46.93 56.53
N ASP A 905 10.62 46.38 55.45
CA ASP A 905 11.94 46.76 54.91
C ASP A 905 12.10 46.29 53.44
N THR A 906 13.05 46.90 52.70
CA THR A 906 13.43 46.48 51.35
C THR A 906 14.94 46.32 51.18
N GLU A 907 15.37 45.32 50.40
CA GLU A 907 16.79 45.02 50.22
C GLU A 907 17.12 44.61 48.78
N LEU A 908 18.20 45.17 48.20
CA LEU A 908 18.79 44.69 46.95
C LEU A 908 20.01 43.81 47.23
N GLU A 909 19.87 42.50 47.00
CA GLU A 909 20.98 41.56 47.01
C GLU A 909 21.61 41.47 45.62
N THR A 910 22.80 42.06 45.45
CA THR A 910 23.53 42.02 44.16
C THR A 910 24.17 40.65 43.92
N VAL A 911 24.15 40.18 42.67
CA VAL A 911 24.92 38.97 42.30
C VAL A 911 26.43 39.23 42.30
N GLU A 912 27.24 38.17 42.29
CA GLU A 912 28.70 38.24 42.44
C GLU A 912 29.40 39.23 41.49
N SER A 913 28.93 39.32 40.24
CA SER A 913 29.48 40.19 39.19
C SER A 913 29.32 41.70 39.46
N PHE A 914 28.49 42.09 40.44
CA PHE A 914 28.29 43.49 40.83
C PHE A 914 28.74 43.74 42.28
N ARG A 915 29.03 45.01 42.59
CA ARG A 915 29.20 45.54 43.95
C ARG A 915 28.49 46.88 44.06
N TYR A 916 28.14 47.28 45.27
CA TYR A 916 27.86 48.69 45.54
C TYR A 916 29.05 49.55 45.12
N ALA A 917 28.76 50.73 44.56
CA ALA A 917 29.81 51.69 44.19
C ALA A 917 30.47 52.27 45.45
N ASP A 918 29.69 52.45 46.52
CA ASP A 918 30.15 52.96 47.81
C ASP A 918 30.74 51.86 48.70
N ASN A 919 31.62 52.25 49.63
CA ASN A 919 32.30 51.33 50.54
C ASN A 919 31.38 50.69 51.61
N LYS A 920 30.16 51.20 51.81
CA LYS A 920 29.17 50.67 52.76
C LYS A 920 27.84 50.42 52.04
N LYS A 921 27.13 49.36 52.45
CA LYS A 921 25.78 49.06 51.95
C LYS A 921 24.83 50.20 52.34
N PRO A 922 24.07 50.78 51.39
CA PRO A 922 23.10 51.84 51.70
C PRO A 922 21.93 51.30 52.54
N GLN A 923 21.40 52.13 53.44
CA GLN A 923 20.15 51.82 54.16
C GLN A 923 18.96 51.92 53.20
N SER A 924 17.93 51.09 53.39
CA SER A 924 16.71 51.16 52.60
C SER A 924 16.02 52.51 52.78
N CYS A 925 15.57 53.10 51.66
CA CYS A 925 14.72 54.28 51.68
C CYS A 925 13.23 53.96 51.91
N ILE A 926 12.86 52.67 51.99
CA ILE A 926 11.48 52.18 52.19
C ILE A 926 11.44 51.24 53.41
N SER A 927 11.06 51.76 54.57
CA SER A 927 10.92 50.97 55.82
C SER A 927 9.67 51.35 56.61
N ASN A 928 9.05 50.36 57.26
CA ASN A 928 7.81 50.47 58.06
C ASN A 928 6.69 51.29 57.40
N LEU A 929 6.46 51.07 56.11
CA LEU A 929 5.52 51.81 55.29
C LEU A 929 4.17 51.08 55.21
N ARG A 930 3.10 51.71 55.69
CA ARG A 930 1.73 51.21 55.47
C ARG A 930 1.29 51.52 54.06
N VAL A 931 0.78 50.52 53.36
CA VAL A 931 0.40 50.65 51.96
C VAL A 931 -0.97 50.05 51.68
N ALA A 932 -1.69 50.69 50.77
CA ALA A 932 -2.96 50.24 50.22
C ALA A 932 -2.86 50.07 48.70
N GLU A 933 -3.87 49.44 48.12
CA GLU A 933 -3.99 49.26 46.67
C GLU A 933 -3.77 50.60 45.94
N LYS A 934 -3.02 50.58 44.83
CA LYS A 934 -2.63 51.74 43.99
C LYS A 934 -1.51 52.64 44.51
N ASN A 935 -0.98 52.43 45.71
CA ASN A 935 0.26 53.12 46.12
C ASN A 935 1.46 52.64 45.27
N VAL A 936 2.46 53.52 45.08
CA VAL A 936 3.74 53.21 44.42
C VAL A 936 4.89 53.73 45.30
N ALA A 937 5.90 52.88 45.54
CA ALA A 937 7.13 53.26 46.25
C ALA A 937 8.34 53.07 45.31
N SER A 938 9.37 53.91 45.39
CA SER A 938 10.57 53.83 44.53
C SER A 938 11.85 53.92 45.35
N ASP A 939 12.85 53.17 44.90
CA ASP A 939 14.17 53.07 45.54
C ASP A 939 15.28 53.43 44.52
N ALA A 940 16.49 53.78 44.99
CA ALA A 940 17.62 54.19 44.13
C ALA A 940 18.97 53.77 44.73
N ILE A 941 19.71 52.92 44.01
CA ILE A 941 20.88 52.22 44.54
C ILE A 941 22.04 52.26 43.53
N CYS A 942 23.21 52.79 43.93
CA CYS A 942 24.39 52.93 43.07
C CYS A 942 25.29 51.68 43.11
N ILE A 943 25.58 51.09 41.95
CA ILE A 943 26.38 49.87 41.80
C ILE A 943 27.37 49.95 40.62
N GLN A 944 28.32 49.02 40.57
CA GLN A 944 29.29 48.88 39.48
C GLN A 944 29.64 47.41 39.21
N ALA A 945 30.03 47.10 37.97
CA ALA A 945 30.44 45.75 37.57
C ALA A 945 31.88 45.44 37.98
N LYS A 946 32.13 44.26 38.57
CA LYS A 946 33.46 43.80 39.02
C LYS A 946 34.26 43.11 37.91
N TYR A 947 33.60 42.32 37.06
CA TYR A 947 34.22 41.55 35.99
C TYR A 947 33.17 41.17 34.94
N LYS A 948 33.62 40.82 33.72
CA LYS A 948 32.74 40.31 32.66
C LYS A 948 32.58 38.77 32.78
N PRO A 949 31.37 38.25 33.01
CA PRO A 949 31.14 36.80 33.02
C PRO A 949 31.21 36.19 31.61
N LYS A 950 31.55 34.90 31.51
CA LYS A 950 31.92 34.25 30.23
C LYS A 950 30.77 33.94 29.26
N GLU A 951 29.54 33.75 29.75
CA GLU A 951 28.48 33.11 28.93
C GLU A 951 27.13 33.86 28.87
N VAL A 952 26.66 34.53 29.93
CA VAL A 952 25.34 35.21 29.94
C VAL A 952 25.41 36.55 30.65
N ALA A 953 24.66 37.56 30.17
CA ALA A 953 24.47 38.83 30.86
C ALA A 953 23.86 38.58 32.25
N PRO A 954 24.55 38.94 33.35
CA PRO A 954 24.07 38.64 34.69
C PRO A 954 22.85 39.51 35.02
N ARG A 955 21.88 38.94 35.75
CA ARG A 955 20.88 39.73 36.48
C ARG A 955 21.59 40.60 37.49
N VAL A 956 21.09 41.80 37.73
CA VAL A 956 21.72 42.70 38.70
C VAL A 956 21.66 42.15 40.13
N GLY A 957 20.52 41.56 40.50
CA GLY A 957 20.29 41.08 41.86
C GLY A 957 18.85 40.64 42.12
N LEU A 958 18.56 40.33 43.38
CA LEU A 958 17.23 40.07 43.91
C LEU A 958 16.78 41.26 44.76
N TYR A 959 15.57 41.75 44.52
CA TYR A 959 14.95 42.79 45.33
C TYR A 959 13.92 42.17 46.27
N ASN A 960 14.20 42.22 47.57
CA ASN A 960 13.46 41.58 48.64
C ASN A 960 12.57 42.61 49.36
N ILE A 961 11.31 42.24 49.62
CA ILE A 961 10.32 43.06 50.31
C ILE A 961 9.74 42.24 51.47
N SER A 962 9.93 42.71 52.70
CA SER A 962 9.39 42.09 53.92
C SER A 962 8.02 42.69 54.27
N TRP A 963 6.98 41.89 54.46
CA TRP A 963 5.61 42.42 54.67
C TRP A 963 4.67 41.51 55.45
N HIS A 964 3.55 42.04 55.94
CA HIS A 964 2.41 41.23 56.46
C HIS A 964 1.07 41.95 56.23
N ARG A 965 -0.04 41.20 56.36
CA ARG A 965 -1.40 41.79 56.41
C ARG A 965 -1.56 42.63 57.67
N GLU A 966 -2.25 43.76 57.58
CA GLU A 966 -2.55 44.59 58.75
C GLU A 966 -3.40 43.85 59.80
N SER A 967 -4.25 42.91 59.36
CA SER A 967 -5.08 42.07 60.22
C SER A 967 -4.33 40.92 60.91
N ASN A 968 -3.04 40.73 60.63
CA ASN A 968 -2.27 39.64 61.22
C ASN A 968 -1.82 40.01 62.64
N THR A 969 -2.25 39.22 63.63
CA THR A 969 -1.90 39.41 65.05
C THR A 969 -0.79 38.47 65.53
N ASP A 970 -0.38 37.51 64.71
CA ASP A 970 0.55 36.42 65.08
C ASP A 970 2.03 36.73 64.78
N GLY A 971 2.33 37.94 64.31
CA GLY A 971 3.71 38.42 64.11
C GLY A 971 4.48 37.78 62.94
N HIS A 972 3.89 36.85 62.21
CA HIS A 972 4.52 36.21 61.05
C HIS A 972 4.60 37.17 59.84
N CYS A 973 5.80 37.36 59.30
CA CYS A 973 6.05 38.13 58.08
C CYS A 973 6.28 37.22 56.86
N VAL A 974 5.94 37.73 55.69
CA VAL A 974 6.14 37.11 54.39
C VAL A 974 7.20 37.90 53.63
N MET A 975 8.08 37.22 52.90
CA MET A 975 9.08 37.81 52.03
C MET A 975 8.66 37.67 50.57
N SER A 976 8.55 38.80 49.87
CA SER A 976 8.37 38.83 48.41
C SER A 976 9.70 39.17 47.74
N THR A 977 10.22 38.26 46.91
CA THR A 977 11.49 38.45 46.19
C THR A 977 11.25 38.61 44.69
N THR A 978 11.80 39.66 44.09
CA THR A 978 11.75 39.88 42.63
C THR A 978 13.16 39.92 42.04
N ALA A 979 13.41 39.09 41.04
CA ALA A 979 14.68 39.14 40.32
C ALA A 979 14.73 40.34 39.36
N LEU A 980 15.78 41.15 39.48
CA LEU A 980 15.98 42.31 38.62
C LEU A 980 16.44 41.90 37.22
N SER A 981 16.17 42.77 36.24
CA SER A 981 16.53 42.58 34.83
C SER A 981 18.03 42.33 34.63
N ALA A 982 18.39 41.59 33.59
CA ALA A 982 19.77 41.40 33.17
C ALA A 982 20.36 42.68 32.56
N LEU A 983 21.61 42.97 32.90
CA LEU A 983 22.36 44.10 32.34
C LEU A 983 23.68 43.57 31.76
N PRO A 984 23.88 43.59 30.43
CA PRO A 984 25.12 43.17 29.79
C PRO A 984 26.34 43.93 30.32
N ILE A 985 27.43 43.20 30.57
CA ILE A 985 28.72 43.75 31.03
C ILE A 985 29.75 43.58 29.91
N ASP A 986 30.39 44.68 29.50
CA ASP A 986 31.51 44.67 28.55
C ASP A 986 32.84 45.09 29.18
N GLU A 987 33.94 44.56 28.65
CA GLU A 987 35.30 44.90 29.07
C GLU A 987 36.00 45.67 27.95
N CYS A 988 36.22 46.96 28.16
CA CYS A 988 36.98 47.78 27.23
C CYS A 988 38.48 47.66 27.54
N PRO A 989 39.32 47.34 26.54
CA PRO A 989 40.75 47.10 26.78
C PRO A 989 41.53 48.40 27.06
N ILE A 990 40.89 49.56 26.90
CA ILE A 990 41.41 50.87 27.30
C ILE A 990 40.35 51.67 28.07
N THR A 991 40.79 52.51 28.99
CA THR A 991 39.96 53.58 29.57
C THR A 991 40.28 54.89 28.88
N VAL A 992 39.24 55.67 28.59
CA VAL A 992 39.38 56.97 27.95
C VAL A 992 38.98 58.02 28.96
N GLU A 993 39.83 59.02 29.17
CA GLU A 993 39.48 60.18 29.97
C GLU A 993 39.63 61.41 29.09
N VAL A 994 38.56 62.19 28.93
CA VAL A 994 38.57 63.41 28.12
C VAL A 994 38.34 64.58 29.05
N ASN A 995 39.35 65.44 29.15
CA ASN A 995 39.22 66.71 29.84
C ASN A 995 38.97 67.81 28.80
N TYR A 996 37.81 68.45 28.91
CA TYR A 996 37.38 69.56 28.08
C TYR A 996 36.56 70.54 28.93
N PRO A 997 36.57 71.84 28.61
CA PRO A 997 35.67 72.79 29.23
C PRO A 997 34.29 72.73 28.60
N GLU A 998 33.25 72.73 29.44
CA GLU A 998 31.85 72.69 29.01
C GLU A 998 31.41 73.99 28.30
N VAL A 999 32.08 75.10 28.61
CA VAL A 999 31.85 76.44 28.04
C VAL A 999 33.16 77.04 27.53
N VAL A 1000 33.18 77.59 26.31
CA VAL A 1000 34.35 78.23 25.69
C VAL A 1000 33.98 79.52 24.96
N ASP A 1001 34.90 80.46 24.81
CA ASP A 1001 34.65 81.69 24.04
C ASP A 1001 34.97 81.50 22.55
N LEU A 1002 34.17 82.13 21.68
CA LEU A 1002 34.37 82.14 20.22
C LEU A 1002 35.80 82.61 19.88
N GLN A 1003 36.44 81.96 18.91
CA GLN A 1003 37.82 82.27 18.49
C GLN A 1003 38.86 82.22 19.63
N THR A 1004 38.68 81.37 20.65
CA THR A 1004 39.74 81.04 21.63
C THR A 1004 40.28 79.65 21.43
N SER A 1005 41.60 79.50 21.43
CA SER A 1005 42.22 78.17 21.33
C SER A 1005 42.22 77.50 22.70
N VAL A 1006 41.63 76.30 22.80
CA VAL A 1006 41.48 75.54 24.04
C VAL A 1006 42.04 74.12 23.88
N PRO A 1007 42.78 73.59 24.87
CA PRO A 1007 43.29 72.22 24.79
C PRO A 1007 42.20 71.20 25.12
N LEU A 1008 41.96 70.27 24.20
CA LEU A 1008 41.24 69.02 24.39
C LEU A 1008 42.26 67.93 24.73
N LYS A 1009 42.30 67.53 26.00
CA LYS A 1009 43.22 66.49 26.49
C LYS A 1009 42.50 65.16 26.57
N CYS A 1010 42.99 64.18 25.84
CA CYS A 1010 42.48 62.80 25.86
C CYS A 1010 43.57 61.87 26.39
N THR A 1011 43.32 61.25 27.54
CA THR A 1011 44.21 60.28 28.16
C THR A 1011 43.68 58.88 27.89
N LEU A 1012 44.51 58.05 27.25
CA LEU A 1012 44.21 56.64 26.97
C LEU A 1012 45.00 55.77 27.94
N ILE A 1013 44.31 54.99 28.78
CA ILE A 1013 44.93 54.13 29.79
C ILE A 1013 44.74 52.67 29.38
N GLY A 1014 45.83 51.94 29.17
CA GLY A 1014 45.79 50.52 28.82
C GLY A 1014 45.34 49.66 30.00
N LYS A 1015 44.21 48.93 29.88
CA LYS A 1015 43.74 48.01 30.93
C LYS A 1015 44.27 46.58 30.78
N THR A 1016 44.91 46.26 29.66
CA THR A 1016 45.40 44.91 29.37
C THR A 1016 46.89 44.74 29.64
N ASN A 1017 47.35 43.49 29.73
CA ASN A 1017 48.77 43.14 29.90
C ASN A 1017 49.57 43.18 28.58
N THR A 1018 48.93 43.53 27.45
CA THR A 1018 49.54 43.61 26.12
C THR A 1018 49.34 45.01 25.52
N PRO A 1019 50.29 45.55 24.75
CA PRO A 1019 50.13 46.86 24.14
C PRO A 1019 49.03 46.84 23.08
N ILE A 1020 48.20 47.88 23.02
CA ILE A 1020 47.11 48.00 22.05
C ILE A 1020 47.48 49.06 21.03
N ARG A 1021 47.49 48.69 19.75
CA ARG A 1021 47.77 49.62 18.67
C ARG A 1021 46.47 50.18 18.12
N LEU A 1022 46.37 51.50 18.03
CA LEU A 1022 45.21 52.23 17.54
C LEU A 1022 45.63 53.15 16.40
N SER A 1023 44.90 53.14 15.28
CA SER A 1023 44.86 54.22 14.31
C SER A 1023 43.78 55.20 14.74
N LEU A 1024 44.20 56.39 15.14
CA LEU A 1024 43.31 57.46 15.56
C LEU A 1024 43.12 58.43 14.38
N SER A 1025 41.88 58.81 14.13
CA SER A 1025 41.53 59.84 13.16
C SER A 1025 40.59 60.85 13.80
N VAL A 1026 40.88 62.14 13.62
CA VAL A 1026 40.00 63.22 14.07
C VAL A 1026 38.92 63.43 13.02
N GLU A 1027 37.67 63.29 13.45
CA GLU A 1027 36.50 63.74 12.70
C GLU A 1027 36.27 65.21 13.02
N GLY A 1028 36.60 66.06 12.04
CA GLY A 1028 36.40 67.50 12.15
C GLY A 1028 34.94 67.89 11.96
N THR A 1029 34.61 69.08 12.44
CA THR A 1029 33.29 69.71 12.30
C THR A 1029 33.49 71.13 11.78
N ASP A 1030 32.59 71.63 10.93
CA ASP A 1030 32.71 72.97 10.35
C ASP A 1030 32.69 74.09 11.42
N ALA A 1031 32.19 73.79 12.62
CA ALA A 1031 32.17 74.71 13.76
C ALA A 1031 33.53 74.91 14.45
N TYR A 1032 34.56 74.12 14.14
CA TYR A 1032 35.85 74.17 14.81
C TYR A 1032 37.02 73.99 13.85
N MET A 1033 38.07 74.81 14.01
CA MET A 1033 39.42 74.46 13.56
C MET A 1033 40.11 73.65 14.65
N PHE A 1034 41.03 72.76 14.29
CA PHE A 1034 41.88 72.09 15.28
C PHE A 1034 43.34 72.00 14.79
N SER A 1035 44.26 71.98 15.76
CA SER A 1035 45.68 71.76 15.56
C SER A 1035 46.11 70.49 16.27
N GLY A 1036 46.73 69.56 15.52
CA GLY A 1036 47.17 68.24 15.97
C GLY A 1036 47.17 67.22 14.82
N TYR A 1037 47.56 65.97 15.11
CA TYR A 1037 47.57 64.92 14.10
C TYR A 1037 46.15 64.55 13.65
N LYS A 1038 45.81 64.85 12.39
CA LYS A 1038 44.50 64.51 11.79
C LYS A 1038 44.27 63.00 11.70
N LYS A 1039 45.32 62.24 11.35
CA LYS A 1039 45.32 60.78 11.38
C LYS A 1039 46.71 60.28 11.73
N PHE A 1040 46.82 59.41 12.73
CA PHE A 1040 48.09 58.83 13.15
C PHE A 1040 47.88 57.47 13.84
N SER A 1041 48.94 56.69 13.97
CA SER A 1041 48.89 55.41 14.67
C SER A 1041 49.69 55.50 15.96
N ILE A 1042 49.10 55.02 17.05
CA ILE A 1042 49.70 55.03 18.39
C ILE A 1042 49.61 53.65 19.03
N THR A 1043 50.55 53.36 19.91
CA THR A 1043 50.55 52.14 20.73
C THR A 1043 50.34 52.55 22.18
N VAL A 1044 49.22 52.15 22.78
CA VAL A 1044 48.94 52.32 24.21
C VAL A 1044 49.66 51.18 24.96
N PRO A 1045 50.59 51.48 25.88
CA PRO A 1045 51.32 50.45 26.60
C PRO A 1045 50.40 49.69 27.58
N PRO A 1046 50.78 48.45 27.97
CA PRO A 1046 50.08 47.73 29.03
C PRO A 1046 50.11 48.50 30.35
N ARG A 1047 48.96 48.67 31.01
CA ARG A 1047 48.83 49.28 32.35
C ARG A 1047 49.46 50.67 32.51
N ASP A 1048 49.65 51.37 31.40
CA ASP A 1048 50.22 52.70 31.38
C ASP A 1048 49.34 53.61 30.51
N LYS A 1049 49.59 54.92 30.58
CA LYS A 1049 48.78 55.93 29.94
C LYS A 1049 49.51 56.62 28.80
N VAL A 1050 48.75 57.01 27.78
CA VAL A 1050 49.22 57.88 26.71
C VAL A 1050 48.31 59.10 26.64
N GLU A 1051 48.92 60.27 26.72
CA GLU A 1051 48.20 61.55 26.67
C GLU A 1051 48.27 62.14 25.27
N LEU A 1052 47.10 62.53 24.76
CA LEU A 1052 46.91 63.19 23.48
C LEU A 1052 46.39 64.59 23.73
N CYS A 1053 47.10 65.60 23.21
CA CYS A 1053 46.71 66.99 23.33
C CYS A 1053 46.36 67.54 21.95
N TYR A 1054 45.10 67.96 21.78
CA TYR A 1054 44.62 68.67 20.60
C TYR A 1054 44.23 70.08 21.00
N ASN A 1055 44.56 71.07 20.17
CA ASN A 1055 44.03 72.43 20.38
C ASN A 1055 42.83 72.63 19.46
N ILE A 1056 41.66 72.86 20.04
CA ILE A 1056 40.42 73.17 19.31
C ILE A 1056 40.14 74.66 19.35
N HIS A 1057 39.62 75.20 18.26
CA HIS A 1057 39.36 76.63 18.08
C HIS A 1057 37.95 76.81 17.49
N PRO A 1058 36.97 77.25 18.29
CA PRO A 1058 35.59 77.38 17.85
C PRO A 1058 35.41 78.56 16.91
N LEU A 1059 34.73 78.31 15.78
CA LEU A 1059 34.39 79.28 14.73
C LEU A 1059 32.93 79.76 14.82
N VAL A 1060 32.06 79.02 15.53
CA VAL A 1060 30.62 79.28 15.60
C VAL A 1060 30.18 79.32 17.07
N ALA A 1061 29.31 80.28 17.42
CA ALA A 1061 28.75 80.42 18.76
C ALA A 1061 27.47 79.57 18.95
N GLY A 1062 27.16 79.19 20.19
CA GLY A 1062 26.03 78.35 20.58
C GLY A 1062 26.43 76.95 21.04
N ASN A 1063 25.45 76.05 21.20
CA ASN A 1063 25.72 74.63 21.46
C ASN A 1063 26.29 73.98 20.19
N THR A 1064 27.60 73.76 20.17
CA THR A 1064 28.31 73.21 19.01
C THR A 1064 28.95 71.87 19.33
N ILE A 1065 29.18 71.06 18.31
CA ILE A 1065 29.76 69.73 18.46
C ILE A 1065 31.27 69.85 18.25
N PRO A 1066 32.11 69.55 19.25
CA PRO A 1066 33.56 69.62 19.09
C PRO A 1066 34.09 68.46 18.22
N PRO A 1067 35.29 68.60 17.63
CA PRO A 1067 35.95 67.52 16.89
C PRO A 1067 36.09 66.26 17.74
N ARG A 1068 35.80 65.09 17.15
CA ARG A 1068 35.81 63.80 17.87
C ARG A 1068 36.94 62.90 17.38
N LEU A 1069 37.53 62.16 18.31
CA LEU A 1069 38.53 61.15 17.99
C LEU A 1069 37.84 59.82 17.68
N LYS A 1070 38.04 59.31 16.46
CA LYS A 1070 37.65 57.95 16.07
C LYS A 1070 38.85 57.03 16.18
N ALA A 1071 38.68 55.94 16.92
CA ALA A 1071 39.71 54.93 17.12
C ALA A 1071 39.44 53.68 16.27
N THR A 1072 40.47 53.21 15.57
CA THR A 1072 40.49 51.92 14.86
C THR A 1072 41.62 51.06 15.41
N VAL A 1073 41.30 49.92 16.00
CA VAL A 1073 42.26 48.92 16.51
C VAL A 1073 43.04 48.33 15.33
N LEU A 1074 44.36 48.39 15.42
CA LEU A 1074 45.30 47.84 14.45
C LEU A 1074 45.76 46.46 14.93
N GLY A 1075 45.51 45.42 14.14
CA GLY A 1075 45.79 44.02 14.49
C GLY A 1075 44.50 43.24 14.70
N ASP A 1076 44.33 42.62 15.87
CA ASP A 1076 43.12 41.88 16.20
C ASP A 1076 41.90 42.83 16.34
N THR A 1077 41.03 42.79 15.34
CA THR A 1077 39.84 43.66 15.23
C THR A 1077 38.66 43.19 16.06
N SER A 1078 38.75 42.05 16.77
CA SER A 1078 37.66 41.53 17.61
C SER A 1078 37.17 42.51 18.68
N ARG A 1079 38.01 43.47 19.08
CA ARG A 1079 37.71 44.48 20.11
C ARG A 1079 37.36 45.87 19.54
N GLN A 1080 37.20 45.98 18.21
CA GLN A 1080 36.97 47.26 17.53
C GLN A 1080 35.69 47.97 17.99
N GLU A 1081 34.59 47.24 18.12
CA GLU A 1081 33.28 47.82 18.45
C GLU A 1081 33.25 48.38 19.87
N VAL A 1082 33.78 47.63 20.84
CA VAL A 1082 33.85 48.05 22.25
C VAL A 1082 34.71 49.30 22.42
N VAL A 1083 35.86 49.36 21.73
CA VAL A 1083 36.72 50.55 21.75
C VAL A 1083 36.03 51.74 21.09
N LYS A 1084 35.35 51.54 19.96
CA LYS A 1084 34.62 52.61 19.28
C LYS A 1084 33.53 53.20 20.18
N GLU A 1085 32.75 52.36 20.85
CA GLU A 1085 31.66 52.81 21.71
C GLU A 1085 32.16 53.57 22.94
N MET A 1086 33.29 53.15 23.53
CA MET A 1086 33.91 53.86 24.64
C MET A 1086 34.28 55.30 24.27
N PHE A 1087 34.78 55.53 23.05
CA PHE A 1087 35.04 56.89 22.54
C PHE A 1087 33.75 57.67 22.28
N GLU A 1088 32.69 57.04 21.77
CA GLU A 1088 31.40 57.72 21.56
C GLU A 1088 30.71 58.12 22.88
N LYS A 1089 30.88 57.30 23.94
CA LYS A 1089 30.29 57.53 25.27
C LYS A 1089 30.91 58.71 26.01
N ILE A 1090 32.24 58.85 25.94
CA ILE A 1090 32.99 59.74 26.84
C ILE A 1090 33.26 61.11 26.22
N PHE A 1091 33.33 61.21 24.89
CA PHE A 1091 33.53 62.50 24.25
C PHE A 1091 32.27 63.38 24.40
N PRO A 1092 32.44 64.69 24.65
CA PRO A 1092 31.32 65.61 24.74
C PRO A 1092 30.42 65.54 23.51
N GLN A 1093 29.11 65.46 23.75
CA GLN A 1093 28.17 65.61 22.67
C GLN A 1093 28.13 67.05 22.16
N ASN A 1094 28.11 68.02 23.08
CA ASN A 1094 28.09 69.45 22.80
C ASN A 1094 29.04 70.19 23.75
N ILE A 1095 29.63 71.28 23.27
CA ILE A 1095 30.28 72.33 24.06
C ILE A 1095 29.56 73.63 23.75
N PHE A 1096 29.26 74.43 24.77
CA PHE A 1096 28.61 75.73 24.58
C PHE A 1096 29.67 76.79 24.27
N VAL A 1097 29.65 77.33 23.05
CA VAL A 1097 30.55 78.39 22.61
C VAL A 1097 29.88 79.75 22.81
N MET A 1098 30.40 80.58 23.71
CA MET A 1098 29.91 81.94 23.91
C MET A 1098 30.42 82.88 22.79
N PRO A 1099 29.59 83.77 22.23
CA PRO A 1099 30.06 84.77 21.27
C PRO A 1099 31.10 85.70 21.91
N LYS A 1100 32.22 85.95 21.23
CA LYS A 1100 33.14 87.03 21.62
C LYS A 1100 32.57 88.37 21.16
N TYR A 1101 32.16 89.20 22.11
CA TYR A 1101 31.95 90.63 21.87
C TYR A 1101 33.31 91.32 21.80
N ASN A 1102 33.84 91.54 20.58
CA ASN A 1102 34.91 92.52 20.42
C ASN A 1102 34.28 93.91 20.61
N LYS A 1103 34.76 94.68 21.58
CA LYS A 1103 34.51 96.12 21.63
C LYS A 1103 35.23 96.82 20.48
#